data_AF-A0A1E5GC70-F1
#
_entry.id   AF-A0A1E5GC70-F1
#
_cell.length_a   1.000
_cell.length_b   1.000
_cell.length_c   1.000
_cell.angle_alpha   90.00
_cell.angle_beta   90.00
_cell.angle_gamma   90.00
#
_symmetry.space_group_name_H-M   'P 1'
#
loop_
_entity.id
_entity.type
_entity.pdbx_description
1 polymer ?
#
loop_
_entity_poly.entity_id
_entity_poly.type
_entity_poly.pdbx_seq_one_letter_code
_entity_poly.pdbx_strand_id
1 'polypeptide(L)'
;MNKKKMLCIISSLFLGGLFCFGGGSGVHAAPADPNMGKIPFEQPDGKTFEGELKGDEYLNYVVVDKTSDIVVQGKDNYWYYAQKGRARTGIQASGKKYLIDEKPADTLSEKEAATVKVPVPKQSRQASTENYKLNRDQNLLVVLVEYNNQKFNTSAYPWGMREESSVEQWQQKIFGEGSEDKSVKNYYKEATQDRINLVPAQTSQFTSAPGVIKVSLDEDHPNSDGTQRMPETSYMRRALQKAEEHIELSAYDKNKDGKLEINELHVMFIVAGFEMSRGSKQNGIWAHKRHDHLATKNDLYFLNGYFAVGEKMLANTLDDDGIKTKDIPSSIGVIAHEMGHDLGLPDLYGPETSTGGYGLGYHSVMATGSWGGVMTGFPEKPERDMGALPTHFDAYSKMKLGFPVETIENGQEVLAKDISSGEFKLYKLPIYKDGKKSEDEYYLIENRQMFGFDVGRRHHNNSTGISIYHINEKYSDNVNISNYGDQLVTLKEADQSIHGYPLLSKGSGDSSKSYFKKETNLSEFNRESLPTSQTKDGKSPNLAVFVEESKDNAIKIIFKDSLLIKGVFGTAPWTWDTGTKTLTFKGGTFANGAHLFNLENGLNGEKIEKIVFTEKIKLSPNASALFSSLRNLKTIENANKLDTSEVTDMSKLFSFNDSLEEVDLNGWDTSKVTTMASMFYLTYSLKSVRINQWNTSNVTKMNAMFLGHKSSLRALDLSNWDTSKVEYMTQMFPSNLSSLTLGENFRFQKGASLRSATWVNKESDVVYNSVDEFMTYDGSIPGTYEIGDSTIPWTWDTETKTLTFKGGTFANGAHLFNLENGLNGEKIEKIVFTEKIKLSPNASALFSSLRNLKTIENANKLDTSEVTDMSKLFSFNDSLEEVDLNGWDTSKVTTMASMFYLTYSLKSVRINQWNTSNVTKMNAMFLGHKSSLRALDLSNWDTSKVEYMTQMFPSNLSSLTLGENFRFQKGASLRSATWVNKESDVVYNSVDEFMMYDGSIPGTYEIQ
;
A
#
# COMPACT_ATOMS: atom_id res chain seq x y z
N MET A 1 22.37 -45.24 23.39
CA MET A 1 21.62 -44.12 22.74
C MET A 1 22.43 -42.85 22.94
N ASN A 2 22.77 -42.01 21.96
CA ASN A 2 22.55 -42.05 20.52
C ASN A 2 23.69 -41.31 19.79
N LYS A 3 23.91 -41.72 18.54
CA LYS A 3 25.04 -41.46 17.63
C LYS A 3 25.25 -39.99 17.25
N LYS A 4 26.51 -39.50 17.29
CA LYS A 4 27.25 -38.77 16.22
C LYS A 4 28.49 -38.02 16.78
N LYS A 5 29.55 -38.77 17.10
CA LYS A 5 30.95 -38.33 17.12
C LYS A 5 31.69 -39.19 16.10
N MET A 6 31.74 -38.76 14.83
CA MET A 6 32.67 -39.25 13.80
C MET A 6 32.29 -38.60 12.47
N LEU A 7 32.99 -37.53 12.07
CA LEU A 7 33.50 -37.30 10.71
C LEU A 7 34.30 -35.98 10.71
N CYS A 8 35.35 -35.94 9.90
CA CYS A 8 36.24 -34.81 9.59
C CYS A 8 37.43 -34.56 10.54
N ILE A 9 38.29 -35.58 10.66
CA ILE A 9 39.74 -35.41 10.69
C ILE A 9 40.24 -35.85 9.31
N ILE A 10 41.23 -35.14 8.74
CA ILE A 10 41.89 -35.27 7.43
C ILE A 10 41.42 -34.25 6.38
N SER A 11 42.05 -33.08 6.39
CA SER A 11 42.64 -32.44 5.18
C SER A 11 43.43 -31.19 5.59
N SER A 12 44.55 -31.39 6.28
CA SER A 12 45.58 -30.39 6.53
C SER A 12 46.86 -30.84 5.82
N LEU A 13 47.15 -30.25 4.65
CA LEU A 13 48.48 -30.02 4.06
C LEU A 13 48.32 -29.58 2.58
N PHE A 14 49.10 -28.56 2.21
CA PHE A 14 49.22 -27.88 0.89
C PHE A 14 48.20 -26.79 0.54
N LEU A 15 48.46 -25.56 1.02
CA LEU A 15 48.97 -24.48 0.16
C LEU A 15 49.50 -23.34 1.05
N GLY A 16 50.83 -23.26 1.18
CA GLY A 16 51.49 -22.04 1.64
C GLY A 16 51.57 -21.05 0.47
N GLY A 17 51.07 -19.84 0.69
CA GLY A 17 51.15 -18.75 -0.27
C GLY A 17 50.07 -17.70 -0.02
N LEU A 18 50.46 -16.59 0.63
CA LEU A 18 49.71 -15.33 0.74
C LEU A 18 48.21 -15.45 1.09
N PHE A 19 47.89 -15.57 2.36
CA PHE A 19 46.65 -15.02 2.92
C PHE A 19 46.99 -14.25 4.19
N CYS A 20 47.23 -12.95 4.04
CA CYS A 20 47.05 -12.01 5.14
C CYS A 20 45.56 -12.05 5.51
N PHE A 21 45.21 -12.86 6.51
CA PHE A 21 43.90 -12.81 7.17
C PHE A 21 43.80 -11.49 7.96
N GLY A 22 43.41 -10.41 7.28
CA GLY A 22 42.82 -9.24 7.90
C GLY A 22 41.30 -9.44 7.95
N GLY A 23 40.82 -10.25 8.89
CA GLY A 23 39.40 -10.26 9.23
C GLY A 23 39.07 -8.92 9.89
N GLY A 24 38.42 -8.02 9.14
CA GLY A 24 38.09 -6.68 9.60
C GLY A 24 37.07 -6.71 10.73
N SER A 25 37.51 -6.42 11.95
CA SER A 25 36.65 -6.01 13.05
C SER A 25 36.16 -4.58 12.81
N GLY A 26 34.87 -4.34 13.04
CA GLY A 26 34.26 -3.02 12.83
C GLY A 26 34.70 -2.03 13.90
N VAL A 27 35.27 -0.91 13.46
CA VAL A 27 35.59 0.26 14.28
C VAL A 27 34.58 1.36 13.93
N HIS A 28 34.14 2.15 14.90
CA HIS A 28 33.32 3.34 14.65
C HIS A 28 33.96 4.53 15.36
N ALA A 29 33.85 5.74 14.83
CA ALA A 29 34.48 6.90 15.44
C ALA A 29 33.78 8.21 15.11
N ALA A 30 33.90 9.17 16.04
CA ALA A 30 33.53 10.55 15.80
C ALA A 30 34.35 11.15 14.64
N PRO A 31 33.71 11.93 13.75
CA PRO A 31 34.42 12.63 12.68
C PRO A 31 35.29 13.76 13.24
N ALA A 32 36.27 14.20 12.45
CA ALA A 32 37.07 15.39 12.77
C ALA A 32 36.17 16.62 13.00
N ASP A 33 36.58 17.55 13.87
CA ASP A 33 35.85 18.80 14.10
C ASP A 33 35.81 19.64 12.80
N PRO A 34 34.64 19.78 12.15
CA PRO A 34 34.53 20.46 10.85
C PRO A 34 34.70 21.97 10.98
N ASN A 35 34.72 22.52 12.19
CA ASN A 35 34.88 23.95 12.48
C ASN A 35 36.21 24.28 13.19
N MET A 36 37.13 23.32 13.29
CA MET A 36 38.46 23.55 13.84
C MET A 36 39.21 24.63 13.04
N GLY A 37 38.90 24.77 11.75
CA GLY A 37 39.56 25.70 10.85
C GLY A 37 41.01 25.30 10.60
N LYS A 38 41.83 26.28 10.22
CA LYS A 38 43.23 26.06 9.87
C LYS A 38 44.07 25.94 11.13
N ILE A 39 44.86 24.89 11.22
CA ILE A 39 45.81 24.69 12.32
C ILE A 39 47.23 24.48 11.78
N PRO A 40 48.26 24.84 12.56
CA PRO A 40 49.64 24.58 12.18
C PRO A 40 49.96 23.09 12.28
N PHE A 41 50.57 22.57 11.22
CA PHE A 41 51.21 21.27 11.16
C PHE A 41 52.70 21.45 10.93
N GLU A 42 53.50 20.58 11.55
CA GLU A 42 54.95 20.61 11.46
C GLU A 42 55.47 19.31 10.82
N GLN A 43 56.41 19.47 9.89
CA GLN A 43 57.23 18.37 9.37
C GLN A 43 58.32 18.02 10.38
N PRO A 44 58.79 16.77 10.45
CA PRO A 44 59.90 16.39 11.32
C PRO A 44 61.21 17.17 11.10
N ASP A 45 61.37 17.87 9.96
CA ASP A 45 62.52 18.73 9.68
C ASP A 45 62.33 20.20 10.10
N GLY A 46 61.23 20.52 10.80
CA GLY A 46 60.90 21.85 11.32
C GLY A 46 60.15 22.76 10.34
N LYS A 47 59.86 22.31 9.11
CA LYS A 47 59.01 23.09 8.19
C LYS A 47 57.55 23.02 8.63
N THR A 48 56.90 24.17 8.72
CA THR A 48 55.48 24.26 9.11
C THR A 48 54.58 24.59 7.92
N PHE A 49 53.35 24.09 7.96
CA PHE A 49 52.28 24.50 7.06
C PHE A 49 50.95 24.58 7.79
N GLU A 50 50.00 25.33 7.25
CA GLU A 50 48.65 25.39 7.79
C GLU A 50 47.72 24.52 6.95
N GLY A 51 46.80 23.82 7.60
CA GLY A 51 45.80 23.03 6.91
C GLY A 51 44.59 22.74 7.79
N GLU A 52 43.60 22.11 7.19
CA GLU A 52 42.35 21.69 7.83
C GLU A 52 42.30 20.16 7.89
N LEU A 53 42.14 19.61 9.10
CA LEU A 53 41.96 18.17 9.30
C LEU A 53 40.55 17.78 8.87
N LYS A 54 40.44 16.77 8.00
CA LYS A 54 39.18 16.26 7.47
C LYS A 54 39.07 14.75 7.67
N GLY A 55 37.82 14.30 7.72
CA GLY A 55 37.47 12.88 7.67
C GLY A 55 37.33 12.19 9.02
N ASP A 56 37.49 10.87 9.01
CA ASP A 56 37.17 9.96 10.12
C ASP A 56 38.23 8.84 10.28
N GLU A 57 37.93 7.80 11.05
CA GLU A 57 38.79 6.63 11.27
C GLU A 57 39.08 5.81 10.01
N TYR A 58 38.20 5.85 9.01
CA TYR A 58 38.34 5.11 7.76
C TYR A 58 39.06 5.91 6.67
N LEU A 59 38.93 7.23 6.69
CA LEU A 59 39.54 8.14 5.74
C LEU A 59 39.75 9.52 6.34
N ASN A 60 40.96 9.79 6.85
CA ASN A 60 41.37 11.13 7.30
C ASN A 60 42.56 11.67 6.51
N TYR A 61 42.57 12.98 6.33
CA TYR A 61 43.59 13.72 5.57
C TYR A 61 43.62 15.19 5.99
N VAL A 62 44.64 15.91 5.54
CA VAL A 62 44.74 17.36 5.76
C VAL A 62 44.65 18.09 4.42
N VAL A 63 43.74 19.06 4.33
CA VAL A 63 43.65 20.00 3.21
C VAL A 63 44.58 21.17 3.51
N VAL A 64 45.63 21.33 2.72
CA VAL A 64 46.60 22.42 2.92
C VAL A 64 46.00 23.74 2.46
N ASP A 65 46.07 24.78 3.30
CA ASP A 65 45.37 26.04 3.07
C ASP A 65 45.76 26.73 1.74
N LYS A 66 47.05 26.99 1.54
CA LYS A 66 47.51 27.85 0.43
C LYS A 66 47.41 27.18 -0.94
N THR A 67 47.40 25.86 -0.99
CA THR A 67 47.48 25.11 -2.25
C THR A 67 46.25 24.24 -2.51
N SER A 68 45.40 24.04 -1.50
CA SER A 68 44.30 23.06 -1.49
C SER A 68 44.76 21.62 -1.79
N ASP A 69 46.07 21.36 -1.63
CA ASP A 69 46.65 20.03 -1.78
C ASP A 69 46.25 19.17 -0.61
N ILE A 70 45.99 17.89 -0.88
CA ILE A 70 45.78 16.91 0.17
C ILE A 70 47.12 16.34 0.59
N VAL A 71 47.36 16.35 1.90
CA VAL A 71 48.51 15.69 2.50
C VAL A 71 48.05 14.64 3.50
N VAL A 72 48.82 13.56 3.57
CA VAL A 72 48.64 12.49 4.55
C VAL A 72 49.97 12.24 5.25
N GLN A 73 49.91 11.97 6.54
CA GLN A 73 51.11 11.65 7.30
C GLN A 73 51.53 10.21 7.01
N GLY A 74 52.80 10.03 6.64
CA GLY A 74 53.41 8.72 6.47
C GLY A 74 53.89 8.14 7.80
N LYS A 75 54.32 6.88 7.74
CA LYS A 75 54.82 6.16 8.91
C LYS A 75 56.07 6.81 9.53
N ASP A 76 56.86 7.57 8.79
CA ASP A 76 58.06 8.24 9.30
C ASP A 76 57.78 9.64 9.89
N ASN A 77 56.54 9.94 10.28
CA ASN A 77 56.02 11.25 10.70
C ASN A 77 56.01 12.36 9.65
N TYR A 78 56.58 12.14 8.46
CA TYR A 78 56.55 13.16 7.43
C TYR A 78 55.16 13.26 6.80
N TRP A 79 54.75 14.48 6.48
CA TRP A 79 53.60 14.76 5.65
C TRP A 79 53.98 14.56 4.19
N TYR A 80 53.19 13.78 3.47
CA TYR A 80 53.36 13.47 2.06
C TYR A 80 52.24 14.05 1.23
N TYR A 81 52.54 14.49 0.00
CA TYR A 81 51.50 14.70 -1.00
C TYR A 81 50.67 13.42 -1.15
N ALA A 82 49.35 13.55 -1.21
CA ALA A 82 48.44 12.43 -1.26
C ALA A 82 48.02 12.10 -2.70
N GLN A 83 47.81 10.81 -3.01
CA GLN A 83 47.35 10.32 -4.30
C GLN A 83 46.21 9.31 -4.14
N LYS A 84 45.47 9.03 -5.21
CA LYS A 84 44.35 8.07 -5.19
C LYS A 84 44.85 6.64 -4.98
N GLY A 85 44.19 5.86 -4.12
CA GLY A 85 44.50 4.44 -3.92
C GLY A 85 44.36 3.63 -5.22
N ARG A 86 45.17 2.57 -5.37
CA ARG A 86 45.24 1.73 -6.61
C ARG A 86 43.88 1.18 -7.09
N ALA A 87 42.95 0.93 -6.17
CA ALA A 87 41.60 0.41 -6.47
C ALA A 87 40.49 1.49 -6.47
N ARG A 88 40.86 2.79 -6.48
CA ARG A 88 39.94 3.94 -6.31
C ARG A 88 39.26 4.03 -4.93
N THR A 89 39.76 3.27 -3.94
CA THR A 89 39.32 3.26 -2.55
C THR A 89 40.42 3.83 -1.65
N GLY A 90 40.10 4.79 -0.78
CA GLY A 90 41.04 5.44 0.14
C GLY A 90 42.07 6.39 -0.50
N ILE A 91 42.79 7.11 0.35
CA ILE A 91 43.91 8.01 0.02
C ILE A 91 45.22 7.35 0.47
N GLN A 92 46.29 7.46 -0.32
CA GLN A 92 47.61 6.94 0.04
C GLN A 92 48.70 8.00 -0.14
N ALA A 93 49.82 7.88 0.59
CA ALA A 93 50.99 8.73 0.37
C ALA A 93 51.57 8.54 -1.04
N SER A 94 51.99 9.62 -1.68
CA SER A 94 52.72 9.61 -2.96
C SER A 94 54.16 9.12 -2.84
N GLY A 95 54.70 9.11 -1.62
CA GLY A 95 56.13 8.93 -1.37
C GLY A 95 56.97 10.20 -1.56
N LYS A 96 56.35 11.34 -1.92
CA LYS A 96 56.98 12.68 -1.95
C LYS A 96 56.54 13.54 -0.76
N LYS A 97 57.52 14.01 0.02
CA LYS A 97 57.32 14.79 1.24
C LYS A 97 56.90 16.22 0.94
N TYR A 98 55.83 16.69 1.56
CA TYR A 98 55.27 18.03 1.39
C TYR A 98 56.28 19.12 1.84
N LEU A 99 56.47 20.19 1.07
CA LEU A 99 57.49 21.24 1.30
C LEU A 99 58.97 20.79 1.27
N ILE A 100 59.24 19.52 0.94
CA ILE A 100 60.60 18.95 0.93
C ILE A 100 60.94 18.43 -0.47
N ASP A 101 60.06 17.63 -1.06
CA ASP A 101 60.22 17.08 -2.40
C ASP A 101 59.39 17.85 -3.44
N GLU A 102 59.72 17.68 -4.72
CA GLU A 102 58.93 18.21 -5.83
C GLU A 102 57.52 17.57 -5.87
N LYS A 103 56.49 18.41 -6.07
CA LYS A 103 55.08 18.02 -6.07
C LYS A 103 54.75 17.04 -7.21
N PRO A 104 54.19 15.84 -6.92
CA PRO A 104 53.67 14.94 -7.94
C PRO A 104 52.52 15.52 -8.76
N ALA A 105 52.48 15.24 -10.07
CA ALA A 105 51.40 15.67 -10.96
C ALA A 105 50.02 15.06 -10.62
N ASP A 106 50.00 13.92 -9.95
CA ASP A 106 48.81 13.17 -9.50
C ASP A 106 48.45 13.42 -8.03
N THR A 107 48.99 14.49 -7.44
CA THR A 107 48.58 14.97 -6.11
C THR A 107 47.08 15.30 -6.11
N LEU A 108 46.35 14.74 -5.15
CA LEU A 108 44.93 15.02 -4.99
C LEU A 108 44.70 16.45 -4.50
N SER A 109 43.77 17.14 -5.13
CA SER A 109 43.09 18.30 -4.56
C SER A 109 41.93 17.89 -3.65
N GLU A 110 41.44 18.81 -2.82
CA GLU A 110 40.24 18.61 -2.00
C GLU A 110 39.02 18.12 -2.82
N LYS A 111 38.82 18.72 -4.00
CA LYS A 111 37.72 18.34 -4.90
C LYS A 111 37.86 16.91 -5.42
N GLU A 112 39.08 16.44 -5.64
CA GLU A 112 39.34 15.08 -6.12
C GLU A 112 39.29 14.06 -4.98
N ALA A 113 39.71 14.44 -3.76
CA ALA A 113 39.57 13.62 -2.56
C ALA A 113 38.10 13.31 -2.24
N ALA A 114 37.19 14.27 -2.47
CA ALA A 114 35.74 14.05 -2.40
C ALA A 114 35.21 12.97 -3.36
N THR A 115 35.99 12.50 -4.34
CA THR A 115 35.59 11.40 -5.26
C THR A 115 36.17 10.04 -4.86
N VAL A 116 36.89 9.98 -3.74
CA VAL A 116 37.51 8.77 -3.21
C VAL A 116 36.47 8.03 -2.39
N LYS A 117 36.32 6.72 -2.63
CA LYS A 117 35.43 5.88 -1.83
C LYS A 117 36.07 5.56 -0.49
N VAL A 118 35.29 5.65 0.59
CA VAL A 118 35.70 5.20 1.91
C VAL A 118 35.93 3.68 1.87
N PRO A 119 37.07 3.20 2.38
CA PRO A 119 37.38 1.77 2.45
C PRO A 119 36.61 1.11 3.62
N VAL A 120 35.28 1.08 3.54
CA VAL A 120 34.45 0.42 4.57
C VAL A 120 34.50 -1.11 4.37
N PRO A 121 34.74 -1.91 5.43
CA PRO A 121 34.57 -3.36 5.36
C PRO A 121 33.12 -3.69 4.96
N LYS A 122 32.91 -4.57 3.96
CA LYS A 122 31.57 -5.06 3.62
C LYS A 122 31.02 -5.89 4.79
N GLN A 123 30.38 -5.27 5.78
CA GLN A 123 29.58 -6.00 6.74
C GLN A 123 28.20 -6.26 6.14
N SER A 124 27.93 -7.51 5.77
CA SER A 124 26.56 -7.98 5.59
C SER A 124 25.97 -8.24 6.98
N ARG A 125 25.44 -7.21 7.63
CA ARG A 125 24.50 -7.40 8.71
C ARG A 125 23.21 -6.69 8.31
N GLN A 126 22.13 -7.44 8.14
CA GLN A 126 20.81 -6.85 8.33
C GLN A 126 20.87 -6.13 9.68
N ALA A 127 20.47 -4.86 9.74
CA ALA A 127 20.24 -4.20 11.02
C ALA A 127 19.36 -5.15 11.84
N SER A 128 19.80 -5.54 13.04
CA SER A 128 18.94 -6.38 13.88
C SER A 128 17.67 -5.59 14.15
N THR A 129 16.54 -6.12 13.71
CA THR A 129 15.22 -5.52 13.90
C THR A 129 14.78 -5.53 15.37
N GLU A 130 15.56 -6.17 16.25
CA GLU A 130 15.32 -6.15 17.69
C GLU A 130 15.90 -4.89 18.31
N ASN A 131 15.04 -4.11 18.97
CA ASN A 131 15.48 -3.05 19.87
C ASN A 131 16.39 -3.67 20.94
N TYR A 132 17.59 -3.13 21.14
CA TYR A 132 18.41 -3.52 22.28
C TYR A 132 17.60 -3.24 23.55
N LYS A 133 17.26 -4.28 24.31
CA LYS A 133 16.62 -4.12 25.63
C LYS A 133 17.68 -3.64 26.60
N LEU A 134 18.02 -2.36 26.55
CA LEU A 134 18.99 -1.75 27.45
C LEU A 134 18.39 -1.57 28.85
N ASN A 135 19.17 -1.90 29.87
CA ASN A 135 18.85 -1.56 31.24
C ASN A 135 18.93 -0.04 31.43
N ARG A 136 18.19 0.49 32.41
CA ARG A 136 18.33 1.90 32.76
C ARG A 136 19.74 2.22 33.23
N ASP A 137 20.20 1.47 34.22
CA ASP A 137 21.51 1.67 34.81
C ASP A 137 22.56 0.91 33.99
N GLN A 138 23.52 1.67 33.46
CA GLN A 138 24.62 1.19 32.64
C GLN A 138 25.93 1.37 33.43
N ASN A 139 26.50 0.26 33.90
CA ASN A 139 27.76 0.30 34.65
C ASN A 139 28.90 0.65 33.70
N LEU A 140 29.73 1.61 34.07
CA LEU A 140 30.87 2.05 33.28
C LEU A 140 32.15 2.00 34.12
N LEU A 141 33.14 1.29 33.60
CA LEU A 141 34.52 1.34 34.07
C LEU A 141 35.33 2.28 33.18
N VAL A 142 36.05 3.21 33.81
CA VAL A 142 36.95 4.15 33.14
C VAL A 142 38.38 3.80 33.48
N VAL A 143 39.21 3.53 32.47
CA VAL A 143 40.62 3.18 32.64
C VAL A 143 41.50 4.26 31.99
N LEU A 144 42.17 5.04 32.81
CA LEU A 144 43.17 6.02 32.41
C LEU A 144 44.50 5.28 32.15
N VAL A 145 45.03 5.37 30.93
CA VAL A 145 46.21 4.62 30.48
C VAL A 145 47.38 5.56 30.23
N GLU A 146 48.46 5.36 30.98
CA GLU A 146 49.74 6.07 30.80
C GLU A 146 50.84 5.14 30.28
N TYR A 147 51.85 5.75 29.67
CA TYR A 147 53.03 5.08 29.10
C TYR A 147 54.32 5.66 29.70
N ASN A 148 55.47 5.06 29.43
CA ASN A 148 56.76 5.55 29.92
C ASN A 148 57.07 6.96 29.43
N ASN A 149 56.84 7.22 28.14
CA ASN A 149 57.13 8.48 27.46
C ASN A 149 55.92 9.43 27.31
N GLN A 150 54.75 9.03 27.81
CA GLN A 150 53.53 9.84 27.76
C GLN A 150 52.71 9.61 29.03
N LYS A 151 52.72 10.61 29.92
CA LYS A 151 51.91 10.66 31.14
C LYS A 151 50.72 11.61 30.95
N PHE A 152 49.69 11.49 31.78
CA PHE A 152 48.67 12.53 31.89
C PHE A 152 49.36 13.83 32.33
N ASN A 153 48.96 14.95 31.75
CA ASN A 153 49.64 16.21 31.99
C ASN A 153 49.27 16.78 33.37
N THR A 154 50.25 16.93 34.26
CA THR A 154 50.07 17.42 35.66
C THR A 154 50.84 18.72 35.94
N SER A 155 50.71 19.78 35.13
CA SER A 155 51.31 21.09 35.53
C SER A 155 50.54 22.38 35.15
N ALA A 156 50.52 23.31 36.11
CA ALA A 156 49.65 24.48 36.28
C ALA A 156 50.17 25.78 35.63
N TYR A 157 49.30 26.61 35.04
CA TYR A 157 49.58 28.03 34.71
C TYR A 157 48.33 28.94 34.87
N PRO A 158 48.51 30.28 35.03
CA PRO A 158 47.64 31.21 35.74
C PRO A 158 46.51 31.76 34.85
N TRP A 159 45.49 32.33 35.50
CA TRP A 159 44.30 33.02 34.95
C TRP A 159 42.96 32.27 34.96
N GLY A 160 42.70 31.49 36.02
CA GLY A 160 41.34 31.42 36.59
C GLY A 160 40.28 30.68 35.78
N MET A 161 40.67 29.69 34.98
CA MET A 161 39.79 28.63 34.46
C MET A 161 40.48 27.26 34.68
N ARG A 162 39.67 26.21 34.94
CA ARG A 162 39.94 25.04 35.79
C ARG A 162 41.18 24.17 35.42
N GLU A 163 41.77 23.61 36.48
CA GLU A 163 43.06 22.90 36.64
C GLU A 163 43.26 21.61 35.80
N GLU A 164 44.49 21.08 35.82
CA GLU A 164 45.05 19.86 35.18
C GLU A 164 44.23 18.55 35.31
N SER A 165 44.33 17.63 34.34
CA SER A 165 43.59 16.34 34.30
C SER A 165 43.95 15.37 35.43
N SER A 166 43.26 15.49 36.56
CA SER A 166 43.31 14.52 37.67
C SER A 166 42.30 13.37 37.48
N VAL A 167 42.44 12.32 38.29
CA VAL A 167 41.49 11.19 38.32
C VAL A 167 40.09 11.70 38.73
N GLU A 168 40.01 12.58 39.72
CA GLU A 168 38.77 13.20 40.19
C GLU A 168 38.11 14.06 39.10
N GLN A 169 38.89 14.75 38.27
CA GLN A 169 38.32 15.53 37.18
C GLN A 169 37.72 14.67 36.09
N TRP A 170 38.39 13.57 35.73
CA TRP A 170 37.83 12.59 34.79
C TRP A 170 36.57 11.93 35.37
N GLN A 171 36.57 11.63 36.67
CA GLN A 171 35.35 11.19 37.34
C GLN A 171 34.26 12.24 37.18
N GLN A 172 34.52 13.51 37.53
CA GLN A 172 33.52 14.56 37.51
C GLN A 172 32.99 14.80 36.09
N LYS A 173 33.86 14.73 35.08
CA LYS A 173 33.51 14.89 33.67
C LYS A 173 32.63 13.76 33.15
N ILE A 174 32.81 12.53 33.65
CA ILE A 174 32.05 11.36 33.19
C ILE A 174 30.78 11.18 34.02
N PHE A 175 30.88 11.27 35.34
CA PHE A 175 29.86 10.87 36.30
C PHE A 175 29.29 12.01 37.17
N GLY A 176 29.72 13.26 36.99
CA GLY A 176 29.21 14.39 37.78
C GLY A 176 27.68 14.57 37.65
N GLU A 177 27.00 14.96 38.73
CA GLU A 177 25.52 14.95 38.84
C GLU A 177 24.88 16.32 39.14
N GLY A 178 25.65 17.40 39.26
CA GLY A 178 25.08 18.74 39.47
C GLY A 178 24.31 19.24 38.25
N SER A 179 23.23 20.00 38.44
CA SER A 179 22.42 20.56 37.34
C SER A 179 23.18 21.54 36.44
N GLU A 180 24.31 22.08 36.91
CA GLU A 180 25.22 22.93 36.14
C GLU A 180 26.44 22.16 35.58
N ASP A 181 26.62 20.90 35.98
CA ASP A 181 27.75 20.08 35.55
C ASP A 181 27.50 19.54 34.14
N LYS A 182 28.38 19.90 33.21
CA LYS A 182 28.43 19.35 31.85
C LYS A 182 29.19 18.02 31.88
N SER A 183 28.53 16.95 32.30
CA SER A 183 29.09 15.59 32.37
C SER A 183 28.46 14.65 31.33
N VAL A 184 29.15 13.56 30.99
CA VAL A 184 28.63 12.51 30.09
C VAL A 184 27.37 11.86 30.68
N LYS A 185 27.35 11.62 31.99
CA LYS A 185 26.19 11.11 32.71
C LYS A 185 24.98 12.03 32.59
N ASN A 186 25.15 13.34 32.81
CA ASN A 186 24.07 14.30 32.68
C ASN A 186 23.56 14.39 31.24
N TYR A 187 24.46 14.31 30.25
CA TYR A 187 24.06 14.22 28.85
C TYR A 187 23.13 13.04 28.58
N TYR A 188 23.54 11.82 28.96
CA TYR A 188 22.72 10.63 28.73
C TYR A 188 21.40 10.69 29.50
N LYS A 189 21.42 11.14 30.75
CA LYS A 189 20.21 11.33 31.56
C LYS A 189 19.23 12.30 30.90
N GLU A 190 19.71 13.39 30.31
CA GLU A 190 18.86 14.36 29.63
C GLU A 190 18.40 13.89 28.24
N ALA A 191 19.36 13.57 27.36
CA ALA A 191 19.13 13.22 25.97
C ALA A 191 18.32 11.92 25.79
N THR A 192 18.23 11.09 26.85
CA THR A 192 17.44 9.86 26.86
C THR A 192 16.19 9.91 27.77
N GLN A 193 15.94 11.04 28.44
CA GLN A 193 14.96 11.17 29.54
C GLN A 193 15.11 10.08 30.62
N ASP A 194 16.32 9.93 31.15
CA ASP A 194 16.70 9.01 32.22
C ASP A 194 16.51 7.52 31.87
N ARG A 195 16.34 7.20 30.58
CA ARG A 195 16.35 5.80 30.10
C ARG A 195 17.74 5.19 30.14
N ILE A 196 18.80 6.00 30.04
CA ILE A 196 20.18 5.60 30.26
C ILE A 196 20.76 6.44 31.40
N ASN A 197 21.23 5.75 32.44
CA ASN A 197 21.90 6.32 33.60
C ASN A 197 23.28 5.66 33.76
N LEU A 198 24.34 6.45 33.64
CA LEU A 198 25.70 5.93 33.80
C LEU A 198 26.05 5.77 35.28
N VAL A 199 26.39 4.54 35.67
CA VAL A 199 26.74 4.18 37.04
C VAL A 199 28.23 3.87 37.11
N PRO A 200 29.00 4.55 37.98
CA PRO A 200 30.42 4.22 38.13
C PRO A 200 30.58 2.79 38.64
N ALA A 201 31.43 2.01 37.99
CA ALA A 201 31.80 0.70 38.48
C ALA A 201 32.46 0.80 39.88
N GLN A 202 32.33 -0.23 40.70
CA GLN A 202 32.91 -0.28 42.03
C GLN A 202 34.40 -0.57 41.90
N THR A 203 35.22 0.43 42.20
CA THR A 203 36.68 0.37 42.09
C THR A 203 37.34 0.62 43.45
N SER A 204 38.53 0.04 43.68
CA SER A 204 39.24 0.14 44.97
C SER A 204 40.42 1.11 44.98
N GLN A 205 40.87 1.61 43.81
CA GLN A 205 42.09 2.42 43.71
C GLN A 205 41.93 3.84 44.28
N PHE A 206 40.80 4.50 44.01
CA PHE A 206 40.55 5.90 44.38
C PHE A 206 39.16 6.08 44.98
N THR A 207 39.08 6.27 46.30
CA THR A 207 37.79 6.46 46.99
C THR A 207 37.09 7.78 46.61
N SER A 208 37.87 8.81 46.23
CA SER A 208 37.38 10.11 45.73
C SER A 208 36.85 10.05 44.30
N ALA A 209 37.19 9.00 43.55
CA ALA A 209 36.90 8.89 42.12
C ALA A 209 36.37 7.49 41.75
N PRO A 210 35.20 7.09 42.27
CA PRO A 210 34.63 5.77 41.99
C PRO A 210 34.40 5.57 40.49
N GLY A 211 34.64 4.36 40.01
CA GLY A 211 34.49 4.00 38.59
C GLY A 211 35.72 4.32 37.73
N VAL A 212 36.71 5.03 38.27
CA VAL A 212 37.94 5.39 37.55
C VAL A 212 39.12 4.62 38.11
N ILE A 213 39.94 4.07 37.21
CA ILE A 213 41.21 3.40 37.49
C ILE A 213 42.28 4.07 36.65
N LYS A 214 43.49 4.25 37.19
CA LYS A 214 44.66 4.69 36.45
C LYS A 214 45.73 3.61 36.43
N VAL A 215 46.19 3.24 35.24
CA VAL A 215 47.22 2.23 35.00
C VAL A 215 48.39 2.82 34.21
N SER A 216 49.60 2.39 34.55
CA SER A 216 50.80 2.66 33.75
C SER A 216 51.25 1.38 33.05
N LEU A 217 51.39 1.45 31.73
CA LEU A 217 52.01 0.40 30.93
C LEU A 217 53.52 0.66 30.85
N ASP A 218 54.31 -0.39 31.06
CA ASP A 218 55.78 -0.33 31.09
C ASP A 218 56.36 -0.35 29.67
N GLU A 219 55.79 0.48 28.78
CA GLU A 219 56.14 0.62 27.37
C GLU A 219 55.92 2.07 26.91
N ASP A 220 56.50 2.45 25.77
CA ASP A 220 56.24 3.75 25.14
C ASP A 220 54.85 3.77 24.50
N HIS A 221 54.27 4.96 24.36
CA HIS A 221 53.00 5.15 23.66
C HIS A 221 53.06 4.45 22.30
N PRO A 222 52.06 3.62 21.94
CA PRO A 222 52.05 2.81 20.70
C PRO A 222 52.15 3.61 19.40
N ASN A 223 52.13 4.94 19.50
CA ASN A 223 52.12 5.92 18.44
C ASN A 223 53.13 7.07 18.75
N SER A 224 54.28 6.71 19.31
CA SER A 224 55.29 7.67 19.79
C SER A 224 56.06 8.41 18.70
N ASP A 225 56.05 7.86 17.50
CA ASP A 225 56.75 8.36 16.31
C ASP A 225 55.81 8.34 15.09
N GLY A 226 54.50 8.47 15.30
CA GLY A 226 53.49 8.43 14.23
C GLY A 226 53.32 7.06 13.56
N THR A 227 54.11 6.05 13.95
CA THR A 227 53.82 4.66 13.61
C THR A 227 53.01 4.01 14.70
N GLN A 228 51.91 3.36 14.32
CA GLN A 228 51.28 2.38 15.19
C GLN A 228 52.19 1.15 15.30
N ARG A 229 52.90 1.01 16.42
CA ARG A 229 53.90 -0.05 16.66
C ARG A 229 53.28 -1.41 16.96
N MET A 230 52.05 -1.46 17.45
CA MET A 230 51.34 -2.69 17.80
C MET A 230 49.83 -2.57 17.54
N PRO A 231 49.11 -3.70 17.30
CA PRO A 231 47.66 -3.69 17.23
C PRO A 231 47.05 -3.16 18.52
N GLU A 232 46.06 -2.27 18.42
CA GLU A 232 45.47 -1.58 19.58
C GLU A 232 44.90 -2.48 20.66
N THR A 233 44.20 -3.53 20.23
CA THR A 233 43.63 -4.55 21.13
C THR A 233 44.68 -5.19 22.03
N SER A 234 45.97 -5.17 21.65
CA SER A 234 47.04 -5.73 22.46
C SER A 234 47.38 -4.88 23.69
N TYR A 235 47.51 -3.55 23.54
CA TYR A 235 47.82 -2.67 24.67
C TYR A 235 46.59 -2.33 25.50
N MET A 236 45.40 -2.25 24.89
CA MET A 236 44.14 -2.11 25.63
C MET A 236 43.86 -3.33 26.51
N ARG A 237 44.15 -4.55 26.03
CA ARG A 237 44.09 -5.77 26.85
C ARG A 237 45.03 -5.70 28.05
N ARG A 238 46.28 -5.26 27.85
CA ARG A 238 47.24 -5.10 28.95
C ARG A 238 46.78 -4.07 29.97
N ALA A 239 46.23 -2.94 29.51
CA ALA A 239 45.67 -1.92 30.39
C ALA A 239 44.50 -2.46 31.23
N LEU A 240 43.56 -3.18 30.60
CA LEU A 240 42.45 -3.85 31.28
C LEU A 240 42.95 -4.85 32.32
N GLN A 241 43.90 -5.70 31.95
CA GLN A 241 44.49 -6.69 32.84
C GLN A 241 45.19 -6.08 34.05
N LYS A 242 45.82 -4.90 33.91
CA LYS A 242 46.32 -4.14 35.06
C LYS A 242 45.17 -3.53 35.89
N ALA A 243 44.12 -3.03 35.23
CA ALA A 243 42.97 -2.44 35.92
C ALA A 243 42.21 -3.45 36.79
N GLU A 244 42.18 -4.73 36.41
CA GLU A 244 41.57 -5.83 37.21
C GLU A 244 42.11 -5.96 38.63
N GLU A 245 43.29 -5.43 38.94
CA GLU A 245 43.82 -5.41 40.31
C GLU A 245 43.01 -4.48 41.25
N HIS A 246 42.14 -3.66 40.68
CA HIS A 246 41.36 -2.64 41.37
C HIS A 246 39.84 -2.74 41.16
N ILE A 247 39.35 -3.80 40.50
CA ILE A 247 37.92 -4.05 40.27
C ILE A 247 37.61 -5.55 40.23
N GLU A 248 36.51 -5.96 40.87
CA GLU A 248 36.01 -7.34 40.81
C GLU A 248 35.05 -7.51 39.61
N LEU A 249 35.60 -7.78 38.42
CA LEU A 249 34.82 -7.90 37.18
C LEU A 249 33.78 -9.03 37.22
N SER A 250 34.05 -10.11 37.98
CA SER A 250 33.11 -11.23 38.13
C SER A 250 31.77 -10.82 38.75
N ALA A 251 31.72 -9.71 39.50
CA ALA A 251 30.51 -9.17 40.08
C ALA A 251 29.54 -8.57 39.04
N TYR A 252 30.03 -8.28 37.84
CA TYR A 252 29.26 -7.70 36.74
C TYR A 252 28.73 -8.73 35.75
N ASP A 253 29.36 -9.92 35.65
CA ASP A 253 28.85 -11.08 34.90
C ASP A 253 27.67 -11.70 35.67
N LYS A 254 26.48 -11.12 35.47
CA LYS A 254 25.26 -11.46 36.21
C LYS A 254 24.71 -12.81 35.77
N ASN A 255 24.89 -13.17 34.51
CA ASN A 255 24.39 -14.41 33.93
C ASN A 255 25.38 -15.60 34.11
N LYS A 256 26.61 -15.32 34.54
CA LYS A 256 27.71 -16.27 34.79
C LYS A 256 28.12 -17.09 33.57
N ASP A 257 28.03 -16.51 32.38
CA ASP A 257 28.40 -17.17 31.13
C ASP A 257 29.85 -16.90 30.70
N GLY A 258 30.60 -16.15 31.52
CA GLY A 258 31.99 -15.76 31.28
C GLY A 258 32.13 -14.59 30.32
N LYS A 259 31.04 -13.88 30.04
CA LYS A 259 31.00 -12.78 29.09
C LYS A 259 30.38 -11.55 29.75
N LEU A 260 30.91 -10.39 29.39
CA LEU A 260 30.40 -9.09 29.83
C LEU A 260 29.73 -8.43 28.64
N GLU A 261 28.41 -8.43 28.67
CA GLU A 261 27.56 -7.90 27.62
C GLU A 261 27.15 -6.43 27.87
N ILE A 262 26.51 -5.82 26.87
CA ILE A 262 26.08 -4.40 26.84
C ILE A 262 25.22 -3.95 28.04
N ASN A 263 24.66 -4.87 28.82
CA ASN A 263 23.81 -4.57 29.99
C ASN A 263 24.47 -4.87 31.34
N GLU A 264 25.74 -5.29 31.31
CA GLU A 264 26.48 -5.74 32.48
C GLU A 264 27.56 -4.73 32.85
N LEU A 265 28.50 -4.47 31.94
CA LEU A 265 29.61 -3.53 32.14
C LEU A 265 30.16 -3.02 30.82
N HIS A 266 30.28 -1.69 30.72
CA HIS A 266 30.97 -0.97 29.66
C HIS A 266 32.40 -0.62 30.09
N VAL A 267 33.32 -0.53 29.13
CA VAL A 267 34.72 -0.15 29.39
C VAL A 267 35.14 0.99 28.47
N MET A 268 35.53 2.09 29.11
CA MET A 268 36.10 3.26 28.48
C MET A 268 37.59 3.34 28.79
N PHE A 269 38.43 3.48 27.76
CA PHE A 269 39.83 3.84 27.92
C PHE A 269 40.03 5.33 27.63
N ILE A 270 40.74 6.02 28.52
CA ILE A 270 41.28 7.34 28.23
C ILE A 270 42.79 7.19 28.13
N VAL A 271 43.33 7.50 26.97
CA VAL A 271 44.73 7.29 26.66
C VAL A 271 45.49 8.60 26.81
N ALA A 272 46.53 8.62 27.64
CA ALA A 272 47.36 9.81 27.82
C ALA A 272 47.91 10.28 26.46
N GLY A 273 47.75 11.57 26.16
CA GLY A 273 48.08 12.13 24.84
C GLY A 273 46.88 12.68 24.04
N PHE A 274 47.07 12.90 22.75
CA PHE A 274 46.11 13.65 21.92
C PHE A 274 44.91 12.82 21.43
N GLU A 275 43.73 13.42 21.47
CA GLU A 275 42.57 13.04 20.70
C GLU A 275 42.76 13.50 19.25
N MET A 276 42.96 12.55 18.35
CA MET A 276 43.37 12.84 16.98
C MET A 276 42.28 13.50 16.14
N SER A 277 40.99 13.31 16.47
CA SER A 277 39.90 13.98 15.76
C SER A 277 39.95 15.52 15.89
N ARG A 278 40.80 16.03 16.80
CA ARG A 278 41.04 17.47 17.00
C ARG A 278 42.44 17.73 17.59
N GLY A 279 43.48 17.05 17.10
CA GLY A 279 44.80 17.10 17.73
C GLY A 279 45.95 16.53 16.89
N SER A 280 47.11 16.39 17.53
CA SER A 280 48.30 15.80 16.91
C SER A 280 48.14 14.30 16.68
N LYS A 281 48.72 13.80 15.57
CA LYS A 281 48.84 12.37 15.30
C LYS A 281 49.98 11.69 16.06
N GLN A 282 50.83 12.40 16.78
CA GLN A 282 51.88 11.81 17.62
C GLN A 282 51.40 11.69 19.06
N ASN A 283 51.72 10.58 19.75
CA ASN A 283 51.23 10.28 21.10
C ASN A 283 49.73 10.51 21.22
N GLY A 284 48.96 9.99 20.26
CA GLY A 284 47.52 10.18 20.24
C GLY A 284 46.77 8.94 19.80
N ILE A 285 45.47 8.96 20.03
CA ILE A 285 44.49 7.99 19.58
C ILE A 285 43.30 8.76 19.00
N TRP A 286 42.74 8.28 17.89
CA TRP A 286 41.47 8.80 17.40
C TRP A 286 40.37 8.14 18.21
N ALA A 287 39.45 8.91 18.79
CA ALA A 287 38.33 8.36 19.55
C ALA A 287 37.58 7.31 18.74
N HIS A 288 37.31 6.14 19.31
CA HIS A 288 36.58 5.10 18.59
C HIS A 288 35.93 4.09 19.52
N LYS A 289 34.93 3.38 18.99
CA LYS A 289 34.40 2.13 19.51
C LYS A 289 34.91 0.95 18.71
N ARG A 290 35.48 -0.04 19.39
CA ARG A 290 35.85 -1.34 18.82
C ARG A 290 34.88 -2.42 19.26
N HIS A 291 34.53 -3.33 18.35
CA HIS A 291 33.76 -4.54 18.63
C HIS A 291 34.62 -5.78 18.92
N ASP A 292 35.94 -5.63 18.93
CA ASP A 292 36.87 -6.72 19.22
C ASP A 292 36.71 -7.18 20.67
N HIS A 293 36.59 -8.49 20.90
CA HIS A 293 36.51 -9.03 22.25
C HIS A 293 37.82 -8.78 23.01
N LEU A 294 37.73 -8.15 24.18
CA LEU A 294 38.82 -8.03 25.14
C LEU A 294 38.69 -9.11 26.21
N ALA A 295 39.78 -9.86 26.44
CA ALA A 295 39.86 -10.89 27.46
C ALA A 295 40.57 -10.37 28.71
N THR A 296 40.02 -10.66 29.88
CA THR A 296 40.60 -10.34 31.19
C THR A 296 41.74 -11.30 31.58
N LYS A 297 42.41 -11.10 32.72
CA LYS A 297 43.37 -12.09 33.27
C LYS A 297 42.67 -13.40 33.67
N ASN A 298 41.38 -13.31 34.02
CA ASN A 298 40.55 -14.43 34.48
C ASN A 298 39.64 -15.00 33.38
N ASP A 299 39.98 -14.83 32.10
CA ASP A 299 39.24 -15.35 30.94
C ASP A 299 37.77 -14.90 30.81
N LEU A 300 37.38 -13.76 31.42
CA LEU A 300 36.12 -13.08 31.09
C LEU A 300 36.28 -12.32 29.78
N TYR A 301 35.24 -12.34 28.94
CA TYR A 301 35.25 -11.70 27.61
C TYR A 301 34.27 -10.55 27.53
N PHE A 302 34.75 -9.34 27.26
CA PHE A 302 33.90 -8.20 26.90
C PHE A 302 33.40 -8.38 25.47
N LEU A 303 32.14 -8.79 25.30
CA LEU A 303 31.56 -9.04 23.96
C LEU A 303 31.17 -7.77 23.24
N ASN A 304 30.77 -6.74 23.99
CA ASN A 304 30.40 -5.46 23.41
C ASN A 304 31.62 -4.67 22.92
N GLY A 305 32.81 -5.11 23.33
CA GLY A 305 34.09 -4.50 23.04
C GLY A 305 34.44 -3.39 24.03
N TYR A 306 34.98 -2.29 23.54
CA TYR A 306 35.36 -1.12 24.32
C TYR A 306 35.29 0.13 23.46
N PHE A 307 35.30 1.29 24.10
CA PHE A 307 35.60 2.54 23.42
C PHE A 307 36.78 3.25 24.07
N ALA A 308 37.51 4.02 23.28
CA ALA A 308 38.70 4.71 23.70
C ALA A 308 38.70 6.15 23.19
N VAL A 309 39.25 7.06 23.98
CA VAL A 309 39.42 8.48 23.61
C VAL A 309 40.81 8.96 24.03
N GLY A 310 41.34 9.96 23.32
CA GLY A 310 42.53 10.66 23.78
C GLY A 310 42.25 11.48 25.04
N GLU A 311 43.29 11.77 25.82
CA GLU A 311 43.19 12.62 27.02
C GLU A 311 42.84 14.07 26.65
N LYS A 312 43.51 14.63 25.64
CA LYS A 312 43.47 16.07 25.34
C LYS A 312 43.34 16.39 23.86
N MET A 313 42.72 17.50 23.51
CA MET A 313 42.55 18.02 22.16
C MET A 313 43.03 19.47 22.08
N LEU A 314 43.25 19.97 20.86
CA LEU A 314 43.61 21.36 20.62
C LEU A 314 42.35 22.23 20.54
N ALA A 315 42.37 23.36 21.25
CA ALA A 315 41.36 24.42 21.13
C ALA A 315 41.99 25.72 20.65
N ASN A 316 41.31 26.39 19.73
CA ASN A 316 41.72 27.71 19.25
C ASN A 316 41.36 28.78 20.28
N THR A 317 42.33 29.64 20.61
CA THR A 317 42.14 30.89 21.34
C THR A 317 42.47 32.06 20.44
N LEU A 318 41.80 33.18 20.67
CA LEU A 318 42.08 34.46 20.02
C LEU A 318 42.83 35.33 21.03
N ASP A 319 44.08 35.66 20.69
CA ASP A 319 44.87 36.67 21.41
C ASP A 319 45.15 37.85 20.47
N ASP A 320 45.72 38.95 20.99
CA ASP A 320 46.05 40.16 20.23
C ASP A 320 46.99 39.91 19.03
N ASP A 321 47.74 38.79 19.04
CA ASP A 321 48.68 38.38 17.98
C ASP A 321 48.08 37.39 16.95
N GLY A 322 46.80 37.01 17.09
CA GLY A 322 46.12 36.06 16.20
C GLY A 322 45.61 34.78 16.88
N ILE A 323 45.37 33.73 16.10
CA ILE A 323 44.87 32.43 16.59
C ILE A 323 46.03 31.65 17.22
N LYS A 324 45.90 31.29 18.50
CA LYS A 324 46.79 30.33 19.19
C LYS A 324 46.04 29.04 19.51
N THR A 325 46.76 27.93 19.72
CA THR A 325 46.17 26.66 20.15
C THR A 325 46.54 26.37 21.61
N LYS A 326 45.59 25.84 22.38
CA LYS A 326 45.79 25.35 23.75
C LYS A 326 45.33 23.90 23.88
N ASP A 327 46.00 23.14 24.74
CA ASP A 327 45.57 21.80 25.12
C ASP A 327 44.38 21.89 26.09
N ILE A 328 43.28 21.21 25.77
CA ILE A 328 42.13 21.04 26.66
C ILE A 328 41.73 19.57 26.76
N PRO A 329 41.13 19.10 27.86
CA PRO A 329 40.70 17.70 27.95
C PRO A 329 39.61 17.38 26.92
N SER A 330 39.64 16.18 26.34
CA SER A 330 38.71 15.74 25.28
C SER A 330 37.24 15.96 25.62
N SER A 331 36.44 16.38 24.65
CA SER A 331 35.08 16.89 24.89
C SER A 331 34.12 15.80 25.38
N ILE A 332 33.07 16.19 26.11
CA ILE A 332 32.00 15.25 26.49
C ILE A 332 31.26 14.74 25.26
N GLY A 333 31.23 15.50 24.17
CA GLY A 333 30.53 15.15 22.95
C GLY A 333 31.20 14.04 22.15
N VAL A 334 32.54 14.02 22.10
CA VAL A 334 33.29 12.88 21.55
C VAL A 334 33.02 11.63 22.36
N ILE A 335 33.07 11.72 23.69
CA ILE A 335 32.79 10.58 24.59
C ILE A 335 31.33 10.11 24.42
N ALA A 336 30.38 11.05 24.33
CA ALA A 336 28.97 10.73 24.15
C ALA A 336 28.70 10.01 22.82
N HIS A 337 29.38 10.39 21.74
CA HIS A 337 29.32 9.73 20.44
C HIS A 337 29.82 8.28 20.53
N GLU A 338 31.02 8.06 21.09
CA GLU A 338 31.59 6.72 21.20
C GLU A 338 30.77 5.79 22.10
N MET A 339 30.27 6.33 23.21
CA MET A 339 29.32 5.61 24.06
C MET A 339 28.02 5.27 23.30
N GLY A 340 27.62 6.09 22.32
CA GLY A 340 26.47 5.81 21.46
C GLY A 340 26.67 4.54 20.63
N HIS A 341 27.86 4.35 20.06
CA HIS A 341 28.24 3.10 19.40
C HIS A 341 28.34 1.92 20.37
N ASP A 342 28.78 2.16 21.59
CA ASP A 342 28.81 1.16 22.64
C ASP A 342 27.38 0.70 22.99
N LEU A 343 26.41 1.62 22.93
CA LEU A 343 24.97 1.32 23.07
C LEU A 343 24.32 0.76 21.80
N GLY A 344 25.10 0.51 20.73
CA GLY A 344 24.65 -0.14 19.50
C GLY A 344 24.08 0.80 18.43
N LEU A 345 24.34 2.10 18.52
CA LEU A 345 23.92 3.08 17.51
C LEU A 345 24.94 3.18 16.35
N PRO A 346 24.47 3.40 15.11
CA PRO A 346 25.34 3.54 13.94
C PRO A 346 25.80 4.99 13.73
N ASP A 347 26.81 5.15 12.85
CA ASP A 347 27.18 6.46 12.31
C ASP A 347 26.13 7.01 11.35
N LEU A 348 25.72 8.25 11.60
CA LEU A 348 24.69 8.97 10.84
C LEU A 348 25.24 10.18 10.08
N TYR A 349 26.57 10.36 10.06
CA TYR A 349 27.25 11.26 9.14
C TYR A 349 27.51 10.60 7.78
N GLY A 350 27.82 11.41 6.77
CA GLY A 350 28.19 10.96 5.42
C GLY A 350 29.67 11.22 5.12
N PRO A 351 30.27 10.51 4.14
CA PRO A 351 31.62 10.84 3.70
C PRO A 351 31.61 12.29 3.18
N GLU A 352 32.52 13.12 3.69
CA GLU A 352 32.72 14.49 3.23
C GLU A 352 33.03 14.50 1.72
N THR A 353 31.97 14.63 0.93
CA THR A 353 32.08 14.91 -0.49
C THR A 353 31.44 16.27 -0.72
N SER A 354 32.09 17.11 -1.53
CA SER A 354 31.57 18.41 -1.99
C SER A 354 30.16 18.35 -2.62
N THR A 355 29.62 17.14 -2.81
CA THR A 355 28.31 16.84 -3.39
C THR A 355 27.36 16.01 -2.50
N GLY A 356 27.74 15.61 -1.27
CA GLY A 356 27.02 14.58 -0.47
C GLY A 356 26.53 14.95 0.94
N GLY A 357 26.97 16.07 1.54
CA GLY A 357 26.54 16.53 2.88
C GLY A 357 27.10 15.72 4.07
N TYR A 358 27.09 16.26 5.29
CA TYR A 358 27.55 15.57 6.53
C TYR A 358 26.47 14.67 7.16
N GLY A 359 25.64 13.99 6.36
CA GLY A 359 24.51 13.19 6.86
C GLY A 359 23.52 14.03 7.71
N LEU A 360 23.35 13.70 8.99
CA LEU A 360 22.48 14.48 9.90
C LEU A 360 23.14 15.74 10.50
N GLY A 361 24.45 15.92 10.33
CA GLY A 361 25.19 17.07 10.86
C GLY A 361 24.93 17.31 12.36
N TYR A 362 24.70 18.56 12.75
CA TYR A 362 24.43 18.95 14.14
C TYR A 362 23.04 18.51 14.67
N HIS A 363 22.24 17.75 13.92
CA HIS A 363 20.92 17.29 14.40
C HIS A 363 21.00 15.99 15.22
N SER A 364 22.15 15.31 15.20
CA SER A 364 22.39 14.10 15.99
C SER A 364 23.80 14.07 16.53
N VAL A 365 23.97 13.63 17.78
CA VAL A 365 25.28 13.30 18.34
C VAL A 365 25.98 12.20 17.54
N MET A 366 25.23 11.29 16.91
CA MET A 366 25.76 10.22 16.04
C MET A 366 26.21 10.73 14.66
N ALA A 367 26.32 12.05 14.51
CA ALA A 367 26.89 12.74 13.36
C ALA A 367 27.82 13.85 13.89
N THR A 368 27.89 15.02 13.25
CA THR A 368 28.73 16.13 13.74
C THR A 368 28.15 16.84 14.97
N GLY A 369 26.98 16.43 15.47
CA GLY A 369 26.39 16.97 16.70
C GLY A 369 27.20 16.70 17.96
N SER A 370 28.13 15.74 17.92
CA SER A 370 29.17 15.54 18.94
C SER A 370 30.03 16.79 19.17
N TRP A 371 30.13 17.68 18.18
CA TRP A 371 30.87 18.95 18.27
C TRP A 371 29.99 20.17 18.61
N GLY A 372 28.75 19.97 19.07
CA GLY A 372 27.86 21.06 19.47
C GLY A 372 28.45 22.00 20.54
N GLY A 373 28.13 23.30 20.45
CA GLY A 373 28.69 24.35 21.31
C GLY A 373 27.94 25.68 21.19
N VAL A 374 28.14 26.59 22.15
CA VAL A 374 27.56 27.95 22.13
C VAL A 374 28.65 29.00 21.90
N MET A 375 28.37 30.00 21.06
CA MET A 375 29.17 31.22 20.93
C MET A 375 28.51 32.29 21.81
N THR A 376 29.15 32.72 22.91
CA THR A 376 28.73 33.93 23.62
C THR A 376 29.69 35.06 23.35
N GLY A 377 29.21 36.13 22.73
CA GLY A 377 29.97 37.36 22.55
C GLY A 377 29.84 38.28 23.77
N PHE A 378 30.94 38.43 24.51
CA PHE A 378 31.49 39.68 25.06
C PHE A 378 33.01 39.45 25.26
N PRO A 379 33.85 40.49 25.09
CA PRO A 379 35.30 40.32 24.98
C PRO A 379 35.86 40.02 26.36
N GLU A 380 36.65 38.94 26.46
CA GLU A 380 37.74 38.68 27.44
C GLU A 380 37.93 37.19 27.81
N LYS A 381 37.18 36.22 27.27
CA LYS A 381 37.41 34.79 27.62
C LYS A 381 37.34 33.79 26.44
N PRO A 382 38.22 32.76 26.43
CA PRO A 382 38.37 31.82 25.32
C PRO A 382 37.33 30.69 25.40
N GLU A 383 36.11 30.91 24.90
CA GLU A 383 35.01 29.93 25.00
C GLU A 383 34.40 29.57 23.63
N ARG A 384 35.21 28.92 22.77
CA ARG A 384 34.74 28.04 21.68
C ARG A 384 34.95 26.58 22.08
N ASP A 385 34.30 26.13 23.14
CA ASP A 385 34.44 24.74 23.60
C ASP A 385 33.53 23.81 22.77
N MET A 386 33.90 23.58 21.51
CA MET A 386 33.16 22.66 20.63
C MET A 386 33.16 21.25 21.23
N GLY A 387 31.97 20.66 21.29
CA GLY A 387 31.71 19.37 21.92
C GLY A 387 31.47 19.42 23.43
N ALA A 388 31.48 20.60 24.06
CA ALA A 388 31.04 20.76 25.44
C ALA A 388 29.52 20.76 25.62
N LEU A 389 28.76 20.95 24.52
CA LEU A 389 27.31 20.87 24.49
C LEU A 389 26.88 20.02 23.28
N PRO A 390 27.16 18.70 23.30
CA PRO A 390 26.73 17.82 22.21
C PRO A 390 25.23 17.84 22.06
N THR A 391 24.75 17.71 20.83
CA THR A 391 23.33 17.81 20.52
C THR A 391 22.62 16.52 20.93
N HIS A 392 21.30 16.51 21.11
CA HIS A 392 20.60 15.25 21.43
C HIS A 392 20.60 14.29 20.24
N PHE A 393 20.36 13.01 20.51
CA PHE A 393 20.08 11.99 19.50
C PHE A 393 18.98 12.41 18.51
N ASP A 394 19.04 11.94 17.28
CA ASP A 394 17.93 12.01 16.32
C ASP A 394 16.81 11.00 16.66
N ALA A 395 15.70 11.10 15.93
CA ALA A 395 14.54 10.24 16.16
C ALA A 395 14.82 8.74 16.00
N TYR A 396 15.66 8.32 15.05
CA TYR A 396 15.99 6.91 14.87
C TYR A 396 16.83 6.39 16.05
N SER A 397 17.87 7.14 16.43
CA SER A 397 18.69 6.79 17.60
C SER A 397 17.87 6.72 18.88
N LYS A 398 16.97 7.68 19.12
CA LYS A 398 16.01 7.65 20.24
C LYS A 398 15.12 6.40 20.20
N MET A 399 14.55 6.05 19.04
CA MET A 399 13.76 4.83 18.89
C MET A 399 14.57 3.58 19.29
N LYS A 400 15.83 3.46 18.83
CA LYS A 400 16.70 2.32 19.18
C LYS A 400 17.07 2.29 20.67
N LEU A 401 17.17 3.46 21.32
CA LEU A 401 17.34 3.60 22.78
C LEU A 401 16.03 3.42 23.57
N GLY A 402 14.96 2.94 22.95
CA GLY A 402 13.72 2.54 23.65
C GLY A 402 12.75 3.68 23.94
N PHE A 403 12.84 4.80 23.22
CA PHE A 403 11.79 5.82 23.28
C PHE A 403 10.46 5.28 22.74
N PRO A 404 9.32 5.69 23.35
CA PRO A 404 8.00 5.28 22.86
C PRO A 404 7.78 5.80 21.43
N VAL A 405 7.32 4.90 20.56
CA VAL A 405 6.95 5.20 19.18
C VAL A 405 5.47 4.91 18.98
N GLU A 406 4.73 5.93 18.57
CA GLU A 406 3.32 5.83 18.23
C GLU A 406 3.17 5.75 16.71
N THR A 407 2.51 4.71 16.20
CA THR A 407 2.21 4.62 14.76
C THR A 407 0.96 5.40 14.45
N ILE A 408 1.05 6.31 13.48
CA ILE A 408 -0.03 7.22 13.10
C ILE A 408 -1.03 6.55 12.17
N GLU A 409 -2.32 6.75 12.45
CA GLU A 409 -3.46 6.34 11.62
C GLU A 409 -4.14 7.56 10.94
N ASN A 410 -5.03 7.33 9.96
CA ASN A 410 -5.68 8.41 9.21
C ASN A 410 -6.54 9.31 10.12
N GLY A 411 -6.44 10.63 9.94
CA GLY A 411 -7.23 11.63 10.66
C GLY A 411 -6.77 11.89 12.10
N GLN A 412 -5.64 11.34 12.53
CA GLN A 412 -5.10 11.55 13.86
C GLN A 412 -4.56 12.98 14.03
N GLU A 413 -4.96 13.64 15.10
CA GLU A 413 -4.35 14.89 15.58
C GLU A 413 -3.46 14.58 16.78
N VAL A 414 -2.23 15.12 16.79
CA VAL A 414 -1.31 14.93 17.90
C VAL A 414 -0.78 16.26 18.41
N LEU A 415 -0.65 16.36 19.73
CA LEU A 415 0.09 17.43 20.38
C LEU A 415 1.50 16.90 20.67
N ALA A 416 2.43 17.16 19.76
CA ALA A 416 3.80 16.69 19.84
C ALA A 416 4.56 17.51 20.88
N LYS A 417 4.86 16.91 22.03
CA LYS A 417 5.65 17.54 23.09
C LYS A 417 7.14 17.33 22.85
N ASP A 418 7.97 18.27 23.29
CA ASP A 418 9.42 18.11 23.27
C ASP A 418 9.93 17.21 24.41
N ILE A 419 11.23 16.91 24.36
CA ILE A 419 11.90 15.96 25.26
C ILE A 419 11.89 16.40 26.73
N SER A 420 11.67 17.67 27.05
CA SER A 420 11.60 18.15 28.44
C SER A 420 10.33 17.69 29.16
N SER A 421 9.29 17.29 28.43
CA SER A 421 7.94 17.12 28.97
C SER A 421 7.67 15.82 29.74
N GLY A 422 8.59 14.86 29.76
CA GLY A 422 8.38 13.50 30.30
C GLY A 422 7.39 12.63 29.49
N GLU A 423 6.47 13.24 28.76
CA GLU A 423 5.50 12.60 27.85
C GLU A 423 5.97 12.53 26.38
N PHE A 424 7.22 12.91 26.13
CA PHE A 424 7.81 12.86 24.80
C PHE A 424 7.72 11.46 24.18
N LYS A 425 7.36 11.44 22.90
CA LYS A 425 7.30 10.25 22.07
C LYS A 425 7.59 10.61 20.62
N LEU A 426 7.97 9.60 19.87
CA LEU A 426 8.17 9.68 18.43
C LEU A 426 6.88 9.25 17.73
N TYR A 427 6.61 9.83 16.56
CA TYR A 427 5.47 9.43 15.74
C TYR A 427 5.97 8.79 14.45
N LYS A 428 5.51 7.56 14.17
CA LYS A 428 5.87 6.78 12.98
C LYS A 428 4.76 6.91 11.94
N LEU A 429 5.12 7.42 10.77
CA LEU A 429 4.25 7.52 9.60
C LEU A 429 4.64 6.46 8.57
N PRO A 430 3.81 5.42 8.35
CA PRO A 430 4.09 4.37 7.37
C PRO A 430 4.06 4.87 5.93
N ILE A 431 4.87 4.28 5.06
CA ILE A 431 4.82 4.51 3.61
C ILE A 431 4.32 3.27 2.87
N TYR A 432 3.70 3.52 1.72
CA TYR A 432 3.02 2.51 0.91
C TYR A 432 3.48 2.59 -0.54
N LYS A 433 3.39 1.45 -1.24
CA LYS A 433 3.50 1.34 -2.70
C LYS A 433 2.44 0.38 -3.20
N ASP A 434 1.62 0.82 -4.15
CA ASP A 434 0.55 0.00 -4.73
C ASP A 434 -0.35 -0.66 -3.65
N GLY A 435 -0.67 0.11 -2.59
CA GLY A 435 -1.47 -0.35 -1.45
C GLY A 435 -0.74 -1.25 -0.45
N LYS A 436 0.52 -1.63 -0.69
CA LYS A 436 1.33 -2.45 0.22
C LYS A 436 2.19 -1.57 1.13
N LYS A 437 2.12 -1.82 2.43
CA LYS A 437 2.96 -1.17 3.45
C LYS A 437 4.42 -1.60 3.29
N SER A 438 5.34 -0.66 3.44
CA SER A 438 6.77 -0.95 3.54
C SER A 438 7.12 -1.34 4.98
N GLU A 439 7.85 -2.44 5.16
CA GLU A 439 8.31 -2.89 6.49
C GLU A 439 9.59 -2.15 6.90
N ASP A 440 10.54 -2.00 5.99
CA ASP A 440 11.89 -1.47 6.27
C ASP A 440 12.03 0.04 6.02
N GLU A 441 10.94 0.74 5.65
CA GLU A 441 11.03 2.16 5.26
C GLU A 441 9.80 2.92 5.75
N TYR A 442 10.00 4.08 6.36
CA TYR A 442 8.95 4.87 7.02
C TYR A 442 9.47 6.27 7.39
N TYR A 443 8.59 7.14 7.90
CA TYR A 443 9.01 8.41 8.51
C TYR A 443 8.87 8.35 10.04
N LEU A 444 9.81 8.96 10.76
CA LEU A 444 9.72 9.29 12.18
C LEU A 444 9.61 10.80 12.35
N ILE A 445 8.79 11.23 13.31
CA ILE A 445 8.48 12.63 13.53
C ILE A 445 8.68 12.95 15.02
N GLU A 446 9.36 14.06 15.31
CA GLU A 446 9.50 14.58 16.67
C GLU A 446 9.34 16.10 16.72
N ASN A 447 8.92 16.60 17.87
CA ASN A 447 9.01 18.02 18.19
C ASN A 447 10.41 18.30 18.78
N ARG A 448 11.25 18.98 18.00
CA ARG A 448 12.62 19.31 18.38
C ARG A 448 12.72 20.75 18.84
N GLN A 449 13.06 20.94 20.11
CA GLN A 449 13.17 22.25 20.75
C GLN A 449 14.56 22.47 21.33
N MET A 450 14.91 23.74 21.56
CA MET A 450 16.19 24.19 22.10
C MET A 450 16.23 24.08 23.62
N PHE A 451 16.53 22.89 24.14
CA PHE A 451 16.55 22.60 25.58
C PHE A 451 17.82 21.85 25.99
N GLY A 452 18.36 22.19 27.17
CA GLY A 452 19.49 21.48 27.77
C GLY A 452 20.74 21.43 26.88
N PHE A 453 21.33 20.25 26.72
CA PHE A 453 22.45 20.00 25.82
C PHE A 453 22.15 20.33 24.35
N ASP A 454 20.89 20.23 23.90
CA ASP A 454 20.52 20.52 22.52
C ASP A 454 20.69 21.99 22.13
N VAL A 455 20.89 22.90 23.10
CA VAL A 455 21.26 24.30 22.83
C VAL A 455 22.61 24.43 22.13
N GLY A 456 23.47 23.40 22.15
CA GLY A 456 24.70 23.35 21.37
C GLY A 456 24.48 23.41 19.86
N ARG A 457 23.23 23.21 19.39
CA ARG A 457 22.85 23.50 18.00
C ARG A 457 22.83 24.99 17.67
N ARG A 458 22.59 25.90 18.63
CA ARG A 458 22.28 27.32 18.35
C ARG A 458 23.28 28.02 17.44
N HIS A 459 24.55 27.65 17.53
CA HIS A 459 25.60 28.21 16.70
C HIS A 459 25.39 27.91 15.21
N HIS A 460 24.82 26.75 14.89
CA HIS A 460 24.63 26.24 13.53
C HIS A 460 23.18 26.29 13.06
N ASN A 461 22.25 26.08 13.99
CA ASN A 461 20.83 26.13 13.77
C ASN A 461 20.11 26.70 15.00
N ASN A 462 19.45 27.85 14.89
CA ASN A 462 18.68 28.47 15.98
C ASN A 462 17.16 28.24 15.84
N SER A 463 16.75 27.38 14.91
CA SER A 463 15.37 26.97 14.71
C SER A 463 15.01 25.80 15.62
N THR A 464 13.70 25.66 15.84
CA THR A 464 13.03 24.56 16.53
C THR A 464 11.84 24.11 15.69
N GLY A 465 11.04 23.13 16.08
CA GLY A 465 9.83 22.77 15.35
C GLY A 465 9.72 21.28 15.07
N ILE A 466 8.89 20.93 14.10
CA ILE A 466 8.69 19.53 13.73
C ILE A 466 9.82 19.06 12.83
N SER A 467 10.51 18.02 13.28
CA SER A 467 11.53 17.30 12.53
C SER A 467 10.91 16.05 11.93
N ILE A 468 11.13 15.82 10.64
CA ILE A 468 10.65 14.62 9.93
C ILE A 468 11.86 13.86 9.40
N TYR A 469 12.07 12.65 9.87
CA TYR A 469 13.18 11.77 9.50
C TYR A 469 12.66 10.64 8.62
N HIS A 470 13.19 10.50 7.42
CA HIS A 470 12.98 9.32 6.58
C HIS A 470 13.97 8.22 6.98
N ILE A 471 13.43 7.05 7.33
CA ILE A 471 14.17 5.87 7.77
C ILE A 471 14.11 4.81 6.68
N ASN A 472 15.25 4.23 6.33
CA ASN A 472 15.38 3.15 5.35
C ASN A 472 16.33 2.07 5.90
N GLU A 473 15.77 1.10 6.63
CA GLU A 473 16.51 0.02 7.32
C GLU A 473 17.11 -1.04 6.37
N LYS A 474 17.03 -0.82 5.05
CA LYS A 474 17.85 -1.56 4.08
C LYS A 474 19.34 -1.21 4.19
N TYR A 475 19.65 -0.06 4.79
CA TYR A 475 21.00 0.41 5.06
C TYR A 475 21.30 0.29 6.55
N SER A 476 22.56 0.02 6.91
CA SER A 476 23.03 -0.12 8.29
C SER A 476 23.45 1.20 8.93
N ASP A 477 23.74 2.21 8.11
CA ASP A 477 24.36 3.48 8.47
C ASP A 477 24.16 4.51 7.34
N ASN A 478 24.74 5.70 7.49
CA ASN A 478 24.72 6.75 6.48
C ASN A 478 26.04 6.85 5.67
N VAL A 479 26.96 5.88 5.77
CA VAL A 479 28.31 5.99 5.22
C VAL A 479 28.36 5.67 3.71
N ASN A 480 27.39 4.95 3.17
CA ASN A 480 27.34 4.54 1.75
C ASN A 480 26.58 5.52 0.83
N ILE A 481 26.98 6.80 0.78
CA ILE A 481 26.31 7.82 -0.06
C ILE A 481 26.77 7.77 -1.53
N SER A 482 26.92 6.57 -2.10
CA SER A 482 27.30 6.47 -3.51
C SER A 482 26.18 6.94 -4.46
N ASN A 483 24.93 7.02 -4.00
CA ASN A 483 23.78 7.57 -4.73
C ASN A 483 22.72 8.19 -3.79
N TYR A 484 22.00 9.18 -4.31
CA TYR A 484 20.87 9.85 -3.66
C TYR A 484 19.81 8.86 -3.10
N GLY A 485 19.57 8.91 -1.78
CA GLY A 485 18.52 8.17 -1.08
C GLY A 485 18.93 6.84 -0.44
N ASP A 486 20.21 6.47 -0.56
CA ASP A 486 20.75 5.17 -0.11
C ASP A 486 21.42 5.27 1.28
N GLN A 487 20.66 5.72 2.28
CA GLN A 487 21.14 5.91 3.65
C GLN A 487 20.09 5.52 4.68
N LEU A 488 20.52 5.14 5.88
CA LEU A 488 19.63 4.69 6.95
C LEU A 488 18.70 5.79 7.47
N VAL A 489 19.24 6.99 7.77
CA VAL A 489 18.47 8.11 8.34
C VAL A 489 18.67 9.39 7.53
N THR A 490 17.57 10.02 7.15
CA THR A 490 17.55 11.26 6.37
C THR A 490 16.61 12.28 7.01
N LEU A 491 17.11 13.43 7.47
CA LEU A 491 16.22 14.54 7.85
C LEU A 491 15.60 15.19 6.61
N LYS A 492 14.27 15.35 6.59
CA LYS A 492 13.53 16.10 5.56
C LYS A 492 13.48 17.57 6.00
N GLU A 493 14.45 18.36 5.55
CA GLU A 493 14.48 19.81 5.81
C GLU A 493 13.33 20.52 5.15
N ALA A 494 12.63 21.38 5.89
CA ALA A 494 11.38 21.96 5.45
C ALA A 494 11.50 22.92 4.24
N ASP A 495 12.69 23.44 3.91
CA ASP A 495 12.89 24.50 2.90
C ASP A 495 13.50 24.07 1.57
N GLN A 496 13.67 22.76 1.33
CA GLN A 496 14.35 22.23 0.15
C GLN A 496 15.86 22.45 0.14
N SER A 497 16.56 21.51 0.76
CA SER A 497 17.67 20.95 0.00
C SER A 497 17.14 20.45 -1.35
N ILE A 498 17.41 21.21 -2.42
CA ILE A 498 17.23 20.87 -3.84
C ILE A 498 17.94 19.56 -4.26
N HIS A 499 18.60 18.86 -3.32
CA HIS A 499 19.36 17.65 -3.56
C HIS A 499 18.68 16.36 -3.07
N GLY A 500 17.49 16.43 -2.47
CA GLY A 500 16.75 15.22 -2.05
C GLY A 500 17.32 14.49 -0.81
N TYR A 501 18.27 15.11 -0.09
CA TYR A 501 18.86 14.71 1.21
C TYR A 501 19.15 15.97 2.06
N PRO A 502 19.28 15.90 3.40
CA PRO A 502 19.55 17.08 4.22
C PRO A 502 20.94 17.69 3.95
N LEU A 503 21.00 19.00 3.71
CA LEU A 503 22.23 19.78 3.47
C LEU A 503 22.82 20.42 4.74
N LEU A 504 22.52 19.88 5.92
CA LEU A 504 22.84 20.55 7.20
C LEU A 504 24.27 20.35 7.57
N SER A 505 25.08 21.15 6.89
CA SER A 505 26.47 20.87 6.65
C SER A 505 27.27 22.13 6.38
N LYS A 506 26.73 23.09 5.62
CA LYS A 506 27.49 24.28 5.24
C LYS A 506 27.58 25.37 6.31
N GLY A 507 27.14 25.09 7.55
CA GLY A 507 27.24 26.04 8.67
C GLY A 507 26.53 27.39 8.44
N SER A 508 25.65 27.50 7.43
CA SER A 508 24.97 28.75 7.12
C SER A 508 23.86 29.00 8.15
N GLY A 509 24.03 30.02 8.99
CA GLY A 509 23.13 30.35 10.09
C GLY A 509 21.66 30.70 9.73
N ASP A 510 21.26 30.64 8.46
CA ASP A 510 19.86 30.82 8.02
C ASP A 510 19.04 29.52 8.14
N SER A 511 19.00 29.01 9.35
CA SER A 511 18.50 27.69 9.74
C SER A 511 17.02 27.65 10.16
N SER A 512 16.31 28.77 10.02
CA SER A 512 14.85 28.90 10.27
C SER A 512 14.00 27.87 9.50
N LYS A 513 14.65 27.20 8.55
CA LYS A 513 14.20 26.39 7.45
C LYS A 513 14.33 24.86 7.64
N SER A 514 15.04 24.39 8.66
CA SER A 514 15.25 22.94 8.89
C SER A 514 14.01 22.20 9.40
N TYR A 515 13.01 22.92 9.92
CA TYR A 515 11.87 22.36 10.62
C TYR A 515 10.55 22.90 10.11
N PHE A 516 9.53 22.03 10.14
CA PHE A 516 8.19 22.40 9.77
C PHE A 516 7.54 23.22 10.89
N LYS A 517 6.95 24.36 10.53
CA LYS A 517 6.35 25.34 11.45
C LYS A 517 5.13 25.97 10.80
N LYS A 518 4.16 26.37 11.63
CA LYS A 518 2.96 27.07 11.14
C LYS A 518 3.27 28.48 10.67
N GLU A 519 4.21 29.15 11.34
CA GLU A 519 4.51 30.57 11.13
C GLU A 519 5.30 30.83 9.84
N THR A 520 5.68 29.78 9.12
CA THR A 520 6.37 29.83 7.83
C THR A 520 5.48 29.25 6.73
N ASN A 521 5.85 29.44 5.46
CA ASN A 521 5.23 28.75 4.33
C ASN A 521 5.60 27.25 4.26
N LEU A 522 6.22 26.71 5.31
CA LEU A 522 6.78 25.36 5.39
C LEU A 522 6.05 24.56 6.48
N SER A 523 4.72 24.63 6.49
CA SER A 523 3.86 23.98 7.48
C SER A 523 3.36 22.60 7.05
N GLU A 524 3.67 22.15 5.84
CA GLU A 524 3.09 20.95 5.24
C GLU A 524 4.15 20.00 4.68
N PHE A 525 3.95 18.70 4.92
CA PHE A 525 4.76 17.62 4.34
C PHE A 525 3.84 16.57 3.69
N ASN A 526 3.78 16.56 2.37
CA ASN A 526 2.93 15.73 1.53
C ASN A 526 3.59 15.42 0.18
N ARG A 527 2.88 14.76 -0.75
CA ARG A 527 3.47 14.33 -2.03
C ARG A 527 3.86 15.49 -2.95
N GLU A 528 3.19 16.64 -2.83
CA GLU A 528 3.46 17.86 -3.61
C GLU A 528 4.21 18.93 -2.83
N SER A 529 4.36 18.76 -1.52
CA SER A 529 5.14 19.70 -0.73
C SER A 529 6.59 19.61 -1.13
N LEU A 530 7.33 20.62 -0.71
CA LEU A 530 8.75 20.72 -0.93
C LEU A 530 9.40 20.94 0.44
N PRO A 531 10.07 19.92 1.01
CA PRO A 531 10.41 18.61 0.41
C PRO A 531 9.19 17.69 0.29
N THR A 532 9.21 16.79 -0.69
CA THR A 532 8.14 15.80 -0.92
C THR A 532 8.20 14.63 0.05
N SER A 533 7.03 14.11 0.42
CA SER A 533 6.85 12.85 1.14
C SER A 533 6.93 11.61 0.25
N GLN A 534 7.06 11.78 -1.06
CA GLN A 534 7.30 10.67 -1.97
C GLN A 534 8.79 10.29 -1.99
N THR A 535 9.08 9.00 -1.83
CA THR A 535 10.41 8.45 -2.01
C THR A 535 10.77 8.36 -3.50
N LYS A 536 12.06 8.19 -3.80
CA LYS A 536 12.58 8.08 -5.17
C LYS A 536 11.95 6.93 -5.97
N ASP A 537 11.62 5.83 -5.30
CA ASP A 537 10.99 4.65 -5.91
C ASP A 537 9.46 4.70 -5.91
N GLY A 538 8.89 5.89 -5.64
CA GLY A 538 7.46 6.19 -5.76
C GLY A 538 6.62 5.78 -4.54
N LYS A 539 7.25 5.28 -3.47
CA LYS A 539 6.53 5.03 -2.21
C LYS A 539 6.16 6.35 -1.59
N SER A 540 5.07 6.38 -0.85
CA SER A 540 4.68 7.58 -0.11
C SER A 540 3.77 7.23 1.05
N PRO A 541 3.71 8.07 2.08
CA PRO A 541 2.61 8.02 3.02
C PRO A 541 1.27 8.17 2.29
N ASN A 542 0.22 7.58 2.86
CA ASN A 542 -1.14 7.94 2.49
C ASN A 542 -1.52 9.31 3.06
N LEU A 543 -0.83 9.74 4.12
CA LEU A 543 -1.12 10.97 4.87
C LEU A 543 -0.05 12.05 4.65
N ALA A 544 -0.49 13.25 4.38
CA ALA A 544 0.20 14.52 4.59
C ALA A 544 0.26 14.90 6.07
N VAL A 545 1.33 15.59 6.46
CA VAL A 545 1.55 16.16 7.79
C VAL A 545 1.33 17.67 7.71
N PHE A 546 0.50 18.24 8.58
CA PHE A 546 0.24 19.68 8.68
C PHE A 546 0.59 20.17 10.08
N VAL A 547 1.40 21.22 10.18
CA VAL A 547 1.80 21.87 11.43
C VAL A 547 0.90 23.08 11.66
N GLU A 548 0.12 23.06 12.75
CA GLU A 548 -1.06 23.93 12.89
C GLU A 548 -1.01 24.90 14.07
N GLU A 549 -0.30 24.61 15.17
CA GLU A 549 -0.17 25.58 16.28
C GLU A 549 1.06 25.25 17.11
N SER A 550 1.86 26.27 17.42
CA SER A 550 2.99 26.16 18.33
C SER A 550 2.60 26.84 19.65
N LYS A 551 2.63 26.10 20.77
CA LYS A 551 2.43 26.68 22.10
C LYS A 551 3.45 26.08 23.08
N ASP A 552 4.31 26.94 23.62
CA ASP A 552 5.33 26.56 24.60
C ASP A 552 6.23 25.41 24.08
N ASN A 553 6.27 24.28 24.79
CA ASN A 553 7.04 23.07 24.48
C ASN A 553 6.28 22.03 23.64
N ALA A 554 5.13 22.40 23.05
CA ALA A 554 4.27 21.51 22.31
C ALA A 554 3.82 22.09 20.96
N ILE A 555 3.73 21.24 19.95
CA ILE A 555 3.29 21.63 18.60
C ILE A 555 2.16 20.71 18.15
N LYS A 556 1.06 21.30 17.71
CA LYS A 556 -0.07 20.58 17.14
C LYS A 556 0.26 20.17 15.70
N ILE A 557 0.17 18.87 15.43
CA ILE A 557 0.34 18.25 14.12
C ILE A 557 -0.96 17.53 13.73
N ILE A 558 -1.39 17.70 12.49
CA ILE A 558 -2.55 17.00 11.92
C ILE A 558 -2.10 16.14 10.74
N PHE A 559 -2.55 14.89 10.69
CA PHE A 559 -2.30 13.99 9.57
C PHE A 559 -3.57 13.85 8.69
N LYS A 560 -3.50 14.18 7.39
CA LYS A 560 -4.64 14.18 6.43
C LYS A 560 -4.25 13.51 5.10
N ASP A 561 -5.15 12.98 4.28
CA ASP A 561 -4.78 12.34 3.00
C ASP A 561 -4.05 13.26 1.99
N SER A 562 -3.06 12.74 1.25
CA SER A 562 -1.92 13.54 0.76
C SER A 562 -1.94 14.15 -0.67
N LEU A 563 -3.04 14.19 -1.43
CA LEU A 563 -3.09 14.93 -2.72
C LEU A 563 -4.49 15.05 -3.34
N LEU A 564 -5.04 16.27 -3.33
CA LEU A 564 -6.30 16.62 -3.97
C LEU A 564 -6.02 17.44 -5.24
N ILE A 565 -6.28 16.88 -6.43
CA ILE A 565 -6.35 17.72 -7.65
C ILE A 565 -7.56 18.63 -7.48
N LYS A 566 -7.38 19.94 -7.57
CA LYS A 566 -8.49 20.89 -7.40
C LYS A 566 -8.83 21.59 -8.69
N GLY A 567 -10.05 22.06 -8.81
CA GLY A 567 -10.49 22.92 -9.91
C GLY A 567 -11.82 23.57 -9.59
N VAL A 568 -12.42 24.19 -10.58
CA VAL A 568 -13.78 24.73 -10.47
C VAL A 568 -14.63 24.12 -11.59
N PHE A 569 -15.90 23.87 -11.31
CA PHE A 569 -16.86 23.39 -12.31
C PHE A 569 -18.10 24.29 -12.26
N GLY A 570 -18.26 25.13 -13.27
CA GLY A 570 -19.14 26.30 -13.17
C GLY A 570 -18.57 27.28 -12.14
N THR A 571 -19.25 27.44 -10.99
CA THR A 571 -18.73 28.19 -9.84
C THR A 571 -18.42 27.31 -8.63
N ALA A 572 -18.64 25.99 -8.73
CA ALA A 572 -18.43 25.05 -7.64
C ALA A 572 -16.97 24.56 -7.59
N PRO A 573 -16.22 24.85 -6.52
CA PRO A 573 -14.89 24.28 -6.34
C PRO A 573 -14.96 22.76 -6.17
N TRP A 574 -14.03 22.04 -6.79
CA TRP A 574 -13.90 20.60 -6.62
C TRP A 574 -12.49 20.19 -6.25
N THR A 575 -12.39 19.03 -5.63
CA THR A 575 -11.14 18.37 -5.24
C THR A 575 -11.23 16.89 -5.58
N TRP A 576 -10.16 16.29 -6.09
CA TRP A 576 -10.08 14.92 -6.54
C TRP A 576 -8.94 14.20 -5.83
N ASP A 577 -9.32 13.22 -5.04
CA ASP A 577 -8.39 12.36 -4.33
C ASP A 577 -7.96 11.21 -5.25
N THR A 578 -6.69 11.23 -5.65
CA THR A 578 -6.12 10.21 -6.52
C THR A 578 -5.95 8.84 -5.83
N GLY A 579 -5.88 8.81 -4.49
CA GLY A 579 -5.75 7.61 -3.68
C GLY A 579 -7.09 6.92 -3.47
N THR A 580 -8.10 7.66 -3.01
CA THR A 580 -9.45 7.11 -2.78
C THR A 580 -10.34 7.08 -4.01
N LYS A 581 -9.89 7.67 -5.13
CA LYS A 581 -10.68 7.83 -6.36
C LYS A 581 -11.99 8.60 -6.13
N THR A 582 -11.95 9.60 -5.24
CA THR A 582 -13.11 10.40 -4.82
C THR A 582 -13.08 11.82 -5.38
N LEU A 583 -14.13 12.22 -6.10
CA LEU A 583 -14.36 13.60 -6.54
C LEU A 583 -15.31 14.31 -5.57
N THR A 584 -14.83 15.34 -4.88
CA THR A 584 -15.60 16.10 -3.90
C THR A 584 -15.89 17.50 -4.41
N PHE A 585 -17.16 17.91 -4.41
CA PHE A 585 -17.58 19.27 -4.74
C PHE A 585 -18.03 20.05 -3.49
N LYS A 586 -17.68 21.33 -3.47
CA LYS A 586 -18.21 22.35 -2.54
C LYS A 586 -19.38 23.12 -3.18
N GLY A 587 -19.90 24.12 -2.46
CA GLY A 587 -21.07 24.89 -2.90
C GLY A 587 -20.80 25.72 -4.14
N GLY A 588 -21.85 25.96 -4.93
CA GLY A 588 -21.77 26.74 -6.16
C GLY A 588 -22.87 26.40 -7.14
N THR A 589 -22.63 26.66 -8.42
CA THR A 589 -23.57 26.43 -9.52
C THR A 589 -22.86 25.66 -10.62
N PHE A 590 -23.49 24.59 -11.12
CA PHE A 590 -23.03 23.90 -12.31
C PHE A 590 -23.53 24.61 -13.57
N ALA A 591 -22.68 24.70 -14.59
CA ALA A 591 -23.02 25.33 -15.85
C ALA A 591 -24.16 24.58 -16.59
N ASN A 592 -24.89 25.30 -17.43
CA ASN A 592 -25.97 24.74 -18.23
C ASN A 592 -25.41 23.79 -19.30
N GLY A 593 -25.82 22.51 -19.28
CA GLY A 593 -25.31 21.47 -20.19
C GLY A 593 -23.88 21.00 -19.86
N ALA A 594 -23.48 21.03 -18.59
CA ALA A 594 -22.15 20.62 -18.17
C ALA A 594 -21.99 19.08 -18.09
N HIS A 595 -20.78 18.57 -18.32
CA HIS A 595 -20.45 17.13 -18.29
C HIS A 595 -19.20 16.85 -17.46
N LEU A 596 -19.26 15.89 -16.54
CA LEU A 596 -18.14 15.50 -15.67
C LEU A 596 -17.18 14.48 -16.30
N PHE A 597 -17.37 14.11 -17.57
CA PHE A 597 -16.46 13.18 -18.23
C PHE A 597 -15.06 13.78 -18.43
N ASN A 598 -14.97 15.10 -18.64
CA ASN A 598 -13.70 15.82 -18.76
C ASN A 598 -13.74 17.05 -17.87
N LEU A 599 -13.07 16.98 -16.72
CA LEU A 599 -12.86 18.15 -15.87
C LEU A 599 -11.53 18.83 -16.20
N GLU A 600 -11.40 20.07 -15.73
CA GLU A 600 -10.15 20.83 -15.76
C GLU A 600 -8.98 20.05 -15.14
N ASN A 601 -7.74 20.46 -15.42
CA ASN A 601 -6.52 19.79 -14.94
C ASN A 601 -6.40 18.31 -15.38
N GLY A 602 -7.07 17.94 -16.48
CA GLY A 602 -6.92 16.63 -17.13
C GLY A 602 -7.57 15.46 -16.39
N LEU A 603 -8.48 15.73 -15.45
CA LEU A 603 -9.24 14.68 -14.77
C LEU A 603 -10.29 14.10 -15.72
N ASN A 604 -10.04 12.87 -16.17
CA ASN A 604 -10.98 12.05 -16.92
C ASN A 604 -11.95 11.36 -15.96
N GLY A 605 -13.25 11.48 -16.23
CA GLY A 605 -14.34 10.93 -15.44
C GLY A 605 -14.35 9.41 -15.33
N GLU A 606 -13.72 8.69 -16.26
CA GLU A 606 -13.51 7.24 -16.13
C GLU A 606 -12.65 6.87 -14.91
N LYS A 607 -11.88 7.80 -14.35
CA LYS A 607 -11.07 7.52 -13.14
C LYS A 607 -11.88 7.62 -11.85
N ILE A 608 -13.09 8.17 -11.89
CA ILE A 608 -13.92 8.48 -10.72
C ILE A 608 -14.64 7.23 -10.25
N GLU A 609 -14.41 6.83 -9.00
CA GLU A 609 -15.16 5.74 -8.35
C GLU A 609 -16.23 6.24 -7.38
N LYS A 610 -16.04 7.45 -6.83
CA LYS A 610 -16.94 8.05 -5.84
C LYS A 610 -17.10 9.55 -6.07
N ILE A 611 -18.32 10.06 -5.94
CA ILE A 611 -18.59 11.51 -5.93
C ILE A 611 -19.18 11.91 -4.57
N VAL A 612 -18.77 13.06 -4.02
CA VAL A 612 -19.25 13.59 -2.74
C VAL A 612 -19.63 15.06 -2.87
N PHE A 613 -20.82 15.44 -2.39
CA PHE A 613 -21.23 16.83 -2.27
C PHE A 613 -21.16 17.30 -0.81
N THR A 614 -20.38 18.34 -0.51
CA THR A 614 -20.25 18.86 0.88
C THR A 614 -21.23 19.99 1.18
N GLU A 615 -21.66 20.74 0.18
CA GLU A 615 -22.60 21.87 0.30
C GLU A 615 -23.60 21.86 -0.86
N LYS A 616 -24.61 22.73 -0.82
CA LYS A 616 -25.63 22.78 -1.87
C LYS A 616 -25.04 23.27 -3.19
N ILE A 617 -25.40 22.60 -4.28
CA ILE A 617 -25.00 22.98 -5.64
C ILE A 617 -26.26 23.23 -6.46
N LYS A 618 -26.38 24.41 -7.05
CA LYS A 618 -27.48 24.74 -7.94
C LYS A 618 -27.23 24.15 -9.32
N LEU A 619 -28.17 23.35 -9.81
CA LEU A 619 -28.14 22.89 -11.19
C LEU A 619 -28.86 23.88 -12.11
N SER A 620 -28.35 24.00 -13.33
CA SER A 620 -28.99 24.78 -14.40
C SER A 620 -30.09 23.95 -15.09
N PRO A 621 -31.01 24.58 -15.85
CA PRO A 621 -32.15 23.88 -16.47
C PRO A 621 -31.79 22.63 -17.30
N ASN A 622 -30.64 22.65 -17.99
CA ASN A 622 -30.11 21.49 -18.69
C ASN A 622 -29.05 20.77 -17.84
N ALA A 623 -29.42 19.63 -17.26
CA ALA A 623 -28.51 18.71 -16.56
C ALA A 623 -28.17 17.45 -17.40
N SER A 624 -28.53 17.45 -18.69
CA SER A 624 -28.38 16.25 -19.53
C SER A 624 -26.93 15.74 -19.54
N ALA A 625 -26.78 14.43 -19.41
CA ALA A 625 -25.49 13.72 -19.39
C ALA A 625 -24.43 14.25 -18.40
N LEU A 626 -24.81 14.93 -17.31
CA LEU A 626 -23.87 15.46 -16.31
C LEU A 626 -22.95 14.37 -15.73
N PHE A 627 -23.49 13.20 -15.38
CA PHE A 627 -22.75 12.05 -14.85
C PHE A 627 -22.61 10.91 -15.86
N SER A 628 -22.71 11.20 -17.17
CA SER A 628 -22.64 10.17 -18.20
C SER A 628 -21.21 9.66 -18.40
N SER A 629 -21.08 8.37 -18.71
CA SER A 629 -19.83 7.70 -19.08
C SER A 629 -18.77 7.66 -17.97
N LEU A 630 -19.18 7.85 -16.72
CA LEU A 630 -18.32 7.64 -15.55
C LEU A 630 -18.26 6.13 -15.25
N ARG A 631 -17.61 5.37 -16.14
CA ARG A 631 -17.70 3.89 -16.19
C ARG A 631 -17.30 3.19 -14.88
N ASN A 632 -16.38 3.79 -14.11
CA ASN A 632 -15.91 3.24 -12.83
C ASN A 632 -16.65 3.80 -11.61
N LEU A 633 -17.64 4.69 -11.79
CA LEU A 633 -18.39 5.28 -10.69
C LEU A 633 -19.21 4.20 -9.98
N LYS A 634 -18.98 4.04 -8.68
CA LYS A 634 -19.66 3.06 -7.83
C LYS A 634 -20.73 3.69 -6.95
N THR A 635 -20.54 4.95 -6.51
CA THR A 635 -21.47 5.61 -5.59
C THR A 635 -21.40 7.14 -5.65
N ILE A 636 -22.49 7.80 -5.25
CA ILE A 636 -22.60 9.24 -5.06
C ILE A 636 -23.14 9.53 -3.67
N GLU A 637 -22.36 10.20 -2.83
CA GLU A 637 -22.77 10.58 -1.48
C GLU A 637 -23.34 12.00 -1.46
N ASN A 638 -24.42 12.17 -0.68
CA ASN A 638 -25.15 13.43 -0.52
C ASN A 638 -25.72 13.99 -1.83
N ALA A 639 -26.23 13.12 -2.71
CA ALA A 639 -26.85 13.54 -3.96
C ALA A 639 -28.02 14.53 -3.76
N ASN A 640 -28.70 14.48 -2.61
CA ASN A 640 -29.75 15.43 -2.19
C ASN A 640 -29.28 16.88 -2.00
N LYS A 641 -27.96 17.15 -2.02
CA LYS A 641 -27.41 18.52 -2.02
C LYS A 641 -27.40 19.18 -3.40
N LEU A 642 -27.67 18.43 -4.47
CA LEU A 642 -27.95 19.01 -5.77
C LEU A 642 -29.35 19.63 -5.75
N ASP A 643 -29.43 20.95 -5.88
CA ASP A 643 -30.69 21.67 -6.06
C ASP A 643 -31.14 21.54 -7.51
N THR A 644 -32.11 20.66 -7.72
CA THR A 644 -32.70 20.34 -9.02
C THR A 644 -33.97 21.14 -9.34
N SER A 645 -34.40 22.07 -8.48
CA SER A 645 -35.69 22.77 -8.59
C SER A 645 -35.90 23.56 -9.88
N GLU A 646 -34.81 23.89 -10.58
CA GLU A 646 -34.83 24.58 -11.87
C GLU A 646 -34.56 23.66 -13.07
N VAL A 647 -34.27 22.37 -12.85
CA VAL A 647 -33.91 21.43 -13.92
C VAL A 647 -35.14 21.04 -14.74
N THR A 648 -35.03 21.16 -16.07
CA THR A 648 -36.06 20.77 -17.04
C THR A 648 -35.66 19.58 -17.91
N ASP A 649 -34.35 19.30 -18.05
CA ASP A 649 -33.80 18.19 -18.83
C ASP A 649 -32.81 17.35 -18.00
N MET A 650 -33.17 16.08 -17.76
CA MET A 650 -32.33 15.06 -17.10
C MET A 650 -31.96 13.91 -18.06
N SER A 651 -32.05 14.13 -19.38
CA SER A 651 -31.78 13.07 -20.35
C SER A 651 -30.33 12.57 -20.23
N LYS A 652 -30.14 11.25 -20.34
CA LYS A 652 -28.82 10.58 -20.30
C LYS A 652 -28.00 10.81 -19.03
N LEU A 653 -28.57 11.34 -17.94
CA LEU A 653 -27.84 11.83 -16.76
C LEU A 653 -26.79 10.86 -16.22
N PHE A 654 -27.10 9.56 -16.15
CA PHE A 654 -26.24 8.47 -15.64
C PHE A 654 -25.96 7.38 -16.70
N SER A 655 -26.13 7.70 -17.98
CA SER A 655 -25.94 6.73 -19.06
C SER A 655 -24.48 6.27 -19.17
N PHE A 656 -24.25 4.98 -19.44
CA PHE A 656 -22.93 4.34 -19.55
C PHE A 656 -22.09 4.31 -18.26
N ASN A 657 -22.74 4.26 -17.09
CA ASN A 657 -22.05 4.08 -15.81
C ASN A 657 -21.97 2.58 -15.46
N ASP A 658 -21.00 1.89 -16.08
CA ASP A 658 -20.88 0.44 -16.05
C ASP A 658 -20.76 -0.16 -14.62
N SER A 659 -20.17 0.57 -13.66
CA SER A 659 -19.89 0.10 -12.29
C SER A 659 -20.85 0.61 -11.20
N LEU A 660 -21.84 1.44 -11.54
CA LEU A 660 -22.75 2.03 -10.55
C LEU A 660 -23.75 0.97 -10.09
N GLU A 661 -23.66 0.55 -8.83
CA GLU A 661 -24.53 -0.51 -8.30
C GLU A 661 -25.82 0.02 -7.67
N GLU A 662 -25.73 1.11 -6.91
CA GLU A 662 -26.86 1.69 -6.20
C GLU A 662 -26.77 3.22 -6.19
N VAL A 663 -27.92 3.90 -6.24
CA VAL A 663 -27.98 5.35 -6.07
C VAL A 663 -29.30 5.79 -5.45
N ASP A 664 -29.23 6.64 -4.42
CA ASP A 664 -30.40 7.28 -3.81
C ASP A 664 -30.54 8.72 -4.31
N LEU A 665 -31.63 8.98 -5.03
CA LEU A 665 -31.94 10.28 -5.63
C LEU A 665 -33.24 10.87 -5.05
N ASN A 666 -33.71 10.33 -3.92
CA ASN A 666 -34.81 10.93 -3.19
C ASN A 666 -34.38 12.29 -2.61
N GLY A 667 -35.32 13.24 -2.57
CA GLY A 667 -35.05 14.64 -2.21
C GLY A 667 -34.70 15.54 -3.38
N TRP A 668 -34.57 15.02 -4.61
CA TRP A 668 -34.55 15.86 -5.81
C TRP A 668 -35.96 16.41 -6.11
N ASP A 669 -36.04 17.72 -6.35
CA ASP A 669 -37.25 18.34 -6.92
C ASP A 669 -37.24 18.14 -8.43
N THR A 670 -38.14 17.27 -8.91
CA THR A 670 -38.31 16.98 -10.34
C THR A 670 -39.55 17.64 -10.93
N SER A 671 -40.22 18.53 -10.19
CA SER A 671 -41.52 19.10 -10.57
C SER A 671 -41.49 19.90 -11.88
N LYS A 672 -40.32 20.42 -12.29
CA LYS A 672 -40.13 21.12 -13.57
C LYS A 672 -39.53 20.26 -14.69
N VAL A 673 -39.16 19.01 -14.42
CA VAL A 673 -38.50 18.13 -15.39
C VAL A 673 -39.50 17.74 -16.49
N THR A 674 -39.09 17.91 -17.74
CA THR A 674 -39.88 17.57 -18.93
C THR A 674 -39.34 16.36 -19.67
N THR A 675 -38.08 15.98 -19.48
CA THR A 675 -37.48 14.81 -20.13
C THR A 675 -36.51 14.08 -19.21
N MET A 676 -36.65 12.75 -19.17
CA MET A 676 -35.79 11.78 -18.46
C MET A 676 -35.30 10.68 -19.43
N ALA A 677 -35.33 10.95 -20.73
CA ALA A 677 -34.98 9.99 -21.76
C ALA A 677 -33.57 9.41 -21.55
N SER A 678 -33.47 8.08 -21.56
CA SER A 678 -32.19 7.35 -21.45
C SER A 678 -31.37 7.63 -20.19
N MET A 679 -31.99 8.09 -19.09
CA MET A 679 -31.30 8.53 -17.87
C MET A 679 -30.31 7.49 -17.30
N PHE A 680 -30.68 6.21 -17.27
CA PHE A 680 -29.86 5.07 -16.79
C PHE A 680 -29.57 4.07 -17.91
N TYR A 681 -29.42 4.56 -19.14
CA TYR A 681 -29.14 3.72 -20.30
C TYR A 681 -27.76 3.06 -20.20
N LEU A 682 -27.71 1.73 -20.36
CA LEU A 682 -26.49 0.90 -20.29
C LEU A 682 -25.69 1.06 -18.98
N THR A 683 -26.37 1.24 -17.85
CA THR A 683 -25.77 1.21 -16.50
C THR A 683 -25.72 -0.23 -15.98
N TYR A 684 -24.86 -1.07 -16.56
CA TYR A 684 -24.96 -2.54 -16.48
C TYR A 684 -24.96 -3.16 -15.07
N SER A 685 -24.36 -2.49 -14.08
CA SER A 685 -24.24 -3.02 -12.71
C SER A 685 -25.33 -2.52 -11.76
N LEU A 686 -26.23 -1.62 -12.19
CA LEU A 686 -27.23 -1.02 -11.31
C LEU A 686 -28.21 -2.08 -10.81
N LYS A 687 -28.25 -2.28 -9.49
CA LYS A 687 -29.11 -3.25 -8.79
C LYS A 687 -30.33 -2.56 -8.18
N SER A 688 -30.16 -1.33 -7.69
CA SER A 688 -31.19 -0.58 -6.99
C SER A 688 -31.06 0.93 -7.26
N VAL A 689 -32.19 1.62 -7.31
CA VAL A 689 -32.26 3.07 -7.48
C VAL A 689 -33.47 3.62 -6.73
N ARG A 690 -33.27 4.63 -5.88
CA ARG A 690 -34.36 5.24 -5.09
C ARG A 690 -34.81 6.54 -5.74
N ILE A 691 -35.97 6.48 -6.38
CA ILE A 691 -36.58 7.54 -7.20
C ILE A 691 -38.09 7.63 -6.96
N ASN A 692 -38.57 7.02 -5.88
CA ASN A 692 -39.97 6.88 -5.58
C ASN A 692 -40.60 8.17 -5.06
N GLN A 693 -39.83 9.23 -4.76
CA GLN A 693 -40.35 10.54 -4.35
C GLN A 693 -40.45 11.56 -5.50
N TRP A 694 -40.12 11.18 -6.74
CA TRP A 694 -40.11 12.10 -7.87
C TRP A 694 -41.53 12.51 -8.30
N ASN A 695 -41.72 13.80 -8.55
CA ASN A 695 -42.89 14.33 -9.24
C ASN A 695 -42.63 14.30 -10.75
N THR A 696 -43.29 13.41 -11.47
CA THR A 696 -43.13 13.25 -12.93
C THR A 696 -44.27 13.85 -13.75
N SER A 697 -45.20 14.60 -13.13
CA SER A 697 -46.43 15.13 -13.77
C SER A 697 -46.20 16.08 -14.95
N ASN A 698 -44.96 16.55 -15.16
CA ASN A 698 -44.57 17.39 -16.29
C ASN A 698 -43.66 16.68 -17.31
N VAL A 699 -43.29 15.43 -17.07
CA VAL A 699 -42.40 14.68 -17.96
C VAL A 699 -43.16 14.20 -19.21
N THR A 700 -42.61 14.47 -20.39
CA THR A 700 -43.16 14.03 -21.68
C THR A 700 -42.35 12.92 -22.34
N LYS A 701 -41.08 12.72 -21.95
CA LYS A 701 -40.17 11.72 -22.54
C LYS A 701 -39.45 10.88 -21.48
N MET A 702 -39.63 9.56 -21.54
CA MET A 702 -38.98 8.55 -20.66
C MET A 702 -38.42 7.35 -21.45
N ASN A 703 -38.30 7.46 -22.77
CA ASN A 703 -37.84 6.37 -23.63
C ASN A 703 -36.43 5.89 -23.24
N ALA A 704 -36.23 4.57 -23.28
CA ALA A 704 -34.96 3.88 -23.00
C ALA A 704 -34.34 4.18 -21.60
N MET A 705 -35.12 4.66 -20.63
CA MET A 705 -34.60 5.12 -19.34
C MET A 705 -33.79 4.06 -18.59
N PHE A 706 -34.26 2.81 -18.53
CA PHE A 706 -33.59 1.67 -17.91
C PHE A 706 -33.24 0.58 -18.94
N LEU A 707 -32.99 0.95 -20.20
CA LEU A 707 -32.60 -0.03 -21.22
C LEU A 707 -31.12 -0.41 -21.07
N GLY A 708 -30.81 -1.70 -21.25
CA GLY A 708 -29.44 -2.22 -21.24
C GLY A 708 -29.02 -2.99 -19.98
N HIS A 709 -29.89 -3.06 -18.97
CA HIS A 709 -29.65 -3.84 -17.75
C HIS A 709 -29.93 -5.31 -18.05
N LYS A 710 -28.88 -6.11 -18.25
CA LYS A 710 -29.05 -7.51 -18.66
C LYS A 710 -29.48 -8.43 -17.53
N SER A 711 -29.07 -8.15 -16.29
CA SER A 711 -29.32 -9.04 -15.14
C SER A 711 -29.33 -8.38 -13.76
N SER A 712 -28.97 -7.10 -13.65
CA SER A 712 -28.73 -6.41 -12.37
C SER A 712 -29.99 -5.82 -11.75
N LEU A 713 -30.72 -4.98 -12.49
CA LEU A 713 -31.88 -4.24 -11.99
C LEU A 713 -33.14 -5.11 -12.05
N ARG A 714 -33.68 -5.50 -10.89
CA ARG A 714 -34.83 -6.42 -10.78
C ARG A 714 -36.10 -5.79 -10.21
N ALA A 715 -35.97 -4.71 -9.46
CA ALA A 715 -37.08 -4.02 -8.82
C ALA A 715 -37.04 -2.53 -9.13
N LEU A 716 -38.21 -1.92 -9.33
CA LEU A 716 -38.37 -0.47 -9.47
C LEU A 716 -39.56 -0.01 -8.64
N ASP A 717 -39.36 1.03 -7.84
CA ASP A 717 -40.45 1.69 -7.11
C ASP A 717 -40.80 3.03 -7.77
N LEU A 718 -41.96 3.06 -8.41
CA LEU A 718 -42.53 4.20 -9.13
C LEU A 718 -43.84 4.68 -8.46
N SER A 719 -44.01 4.46 -7.15
CA SER A 719 -45.28 4.67 -6.45
C SER A 719 -45.82 6.11 -6.50
N ASN A 720 -44.96 7.13 -6.64
CA ASN A 720 -45.41 8.53 -6.74
C ASN A 720 -45.35 9.10 -8.16
N TRP A 721 -45.08 8.26 -9.16
CA TRP A 721 -44.96 8.72 -10.55
C TRP A 721 -46.34 9.01 -11.15
N ASP A 722 -46.45 10.16 -11.78
CA ASP A 722 -47.55 10.56 -12.66
C ASP A 722 -47.04 10.53 -14.11
N THR A 723 -47.60 9.65 -14.93
CA THR A 723 -47.20 9.49 -16.34
C THR A 723 -48.26 10.02 -17.31
N SER A 724 -49.25 10.79 -16.83
CA SER A 724 -50.38 11.30 -17.62
C SER A 724 -49.98 12.15 -18.82
N LYS A 725 -48.82 12.81 -18.76
CA LYS A 725 -48.26 13.64 -19.86
C LYS A 725 -47.15 12.97 -20.68
N VAL A 726 -46.78 11.72 -20.37
CA VAL A 726 -45.68 11.04 -21.08
C VAL A 726 -46.13 10.63 -22.48
N GLU A 727 -45.49 11.19 -23.50
CA GLU A 727 -45.74 10.90 -24.92
C GLU A 727 -44.90 9.71 -25.43
N TYR A 728 -43.69 9.53 -24.88
CA TYR A 728 -42.73 8.52 -25.33
C TYR A 728 -42.19 7.68 -24.16
N MET A 729 -42.67 6.44 -24.05
CA MET A 729 -42.26 5.45 -23.04
C MET A 729 -41.57 4.21 -23.67
N THR A 730 -41.18 4.30 -24.94
CA THR A 730 -40.57 3.20 -25.70
C THR A 730 -39.35 2.62 -24.99
N GLN A 731 -39.35 1.29 -24.76
CA GLN A 731 -38.24 0.56 -24.13
C GLN A 731 -37.79 1.12 -22.76
N MET A 732 -38.72 1.71 -21.99
CA MET A 732 -38.39 2.30 -20.69
C MET A 732 -37.82 1.27 -19.69
N PHE A 733 -38.40 0.07 -19.64
CA PHE A 733 -38.11 -0.95 -18.63
C PHE A 733 -37.03 -1.95 -19.08
N PRO A 734 -36.24 -2.51 -18.14
CA PRO A 734 -35.29 -3.56 -18.45
C PRO A 734 -36.00 -4.91 -18.64
N SER A 735 -35.40 -5.79 -19.45
CA SER A 735 -36.02 -7.08 -19.79
C SER A 735 -36.07 -8.10 -18.64
N ASN A 736 -35.30 -7.87 -17.57
CA ASN A 736 -35.17 -8.76 -16.42
C ASN A 736 -35.96 -8.29 -15.18
N LEU A 737 -36.77 -7.23 -15.30
CA LEU A 737 -37.56 -6.71 -14.18
C LEU A 737 -38.51 -7.78 -13.63
N SER A 738 -38.54 -7.96 -12.31
CA SER A 738 -39.39 -8.93 -11.62
C SER A 738 -40.24 -8.34 -10.51
N SER A 739 -40.04 -7.07 -10.15
CA SER A 739 -40.84 -6.34 -9.18
C SER A 739 -41.03 -4.89 -9.63
N LEU A 740 -42.25 -4.37 -9.51
CA LEU A 740 -42.61 -3.01 -9.88
C LEU A 740 -43.65 -2.46 -8.91
N THR A 741 -43.31 -1.43 -8.15
CA THR A 741 -44.28 -0.72 -7.29
C THR A 741 -44.88 0.44 -8.05
N LEU A 742 -46.21 0.47 -8.13
CA LEU A 742 -46.97 1.44 -8.93
C LEU A 742 -47.95 2.24 -8.07
N GLY A 743 -48.15 3.51 -8.44
CA GLY A 743 -49.06 4.44 -7.79
C GLY A 743 -50.37 4.67 -8.52
N GLU A 744 -51.25 5.47 -7.91
CA GLU A 744 -52.58 5.80 -8.44
C GLU A 744 -52.53 6.63 -9.73
N ASN A 745 -51.46 7.39 -9.95
CA ASN A 745 -51.27 8.27 -11.12
C ASN A 745 -50.41 7.64 -12.23
N PHE A 746 -49.88 6.43 -12.02
CA PHE A 746 -49.05 5.76 -13.01
C PHE A 746 -49.92 5.05 -14.05
N ARG A 747 -49.64 5.27 -15.34
CA ARG A 747 -50.18 4.53 -16.47
C ARG A 747 -49.07 4.11 -17.41
N PHE A 748 -49.16 2.91 -17.97
CA PHE A 748 -48.29 2.54 -19.08
C PHE A 748 -48.68 3.33 -20.34
N GLN A 749 -47.73 4.09 -20.89
CA GLN A 749 -47.96 4.92 -22.07
C GLN A 749 -47.50 4.23 -23.35
N LYS A 750 -47.83 4.83 -24.51
CA LYS A 750 -47.51 4.28 -25.83
C LYS A 750 -46.03 3.89 -25.96
N GLY A 751 -45.81 2.65 -26.40
CA GLY A 751 -44.48 2.08 -26.63
C GLY A 751 -43.85 1.41 -25.41
N ALA A 752 -44.46 1.55 -24.22
CA ALA A 752 -44.01 0.82 -23.04
C ALA A 752 -44.09 -0.69 -23.28
N SER A 753 -43.11 -1.42 -22.75
CA SER A 753 -43.05 -2.87 -22.84
C SER A 753 -42.38 -3.44 -21.59
N LEU A 754 -42.88 -4.59 -21.16
CA LEU A 754 -42.33 -5.39 -20.06
C LEU A 754 -42.11 -6.82 -20.57
N ARG A 755 -41.38 -7.62 -19.81
CA ARG A 755 -41.29 -9.06 -20.11
C ARG A 755 -42.66 -9.72 -19.94
N SER A 756 -42.95 -10.70 -20.79
CA SER A 756 -44.14 -11.53 -20.65
C SER A 756 -44.04 -12.31 -19.35
N ALA A 757 -44.99 -12.09 -18.44
CA ALA A 757 -45.06 -12.70 -17.12
C ALA A 757 -46.45 -12.51 -16.51
N THR A 758 -46.76 -13.30 -15.49
CA THR A 758 -47.87 -13.05 -14.57
C THR A 758 -47.40 -12.08 -13.49
N TRP A 759 -48.10 -10.96 -13.30
CA TRP A 759 -47.79 -9.96 -12.28
C TRP A 759 -48.81 -10.02 -11.16
N VAL A 760 -48.35 -10.27 -9.94
CA VAL A 760 -49.16 -10.45 -8.73
C VAL A 760 -48.92 -9.27 -7.83
N ASN A 761 -50.00 -8.60 -7.42
CA ASN A 761 -49.91 -7.57 -6.39
C ASN A 761 -49.60 -8.24 -5.04
N LYS A 762 -48.60 -7.77 -4.31
CA LYS A 762 -48.17 -8.38 -3.04
C LYS A 762 -49.10 -8.01 -1.88
N GLU A 763 -49.84 -6.92 -2.03
CA GLU A 763 -50.70 -6.33 -1.01
C GLU A 763 -52.20 -6.67 -1.22
N SER A 764 -52.56 -7.39 -2.28
CA SER A 764 -53.93 -7.80 -2.61
C SER A 764 -53.99 -9.09 -3.42
N ASP A 765 -55.17 -9.67 -3.60
CA ASP A 765 -55.36 -10.90 -4.39
C ASP A 765 -55.36 -10.66 -5.93
N VAL A 766 -54.90 -9.49 -6.38
CA VAL A 766 -54.93 -9.11 -7.79
C VAL A 766 -53.80 -9.77 -8.56
N VAL A 767 -54.18 -10.45 -9.65
CA VAL A 767 -53.25 -11.18 -10.53
C VAL A 767 -53.54 -10.79 -11.97
N TYR A 768 -52.53 -10.25 -12.64
CA TYR A 768 -52.53 -10.03 -14.09
C TYR A 768 -51.86 -11.23 -14.76
N ASN A 769 -52.62 -12.00 -15.54
CA ASN A 769 -52.17 -13.28 -16.09
C ASN A 769 -51.25 -13.12 -17.32
N SER A 770 -51.24 -11.95 -17.92
CA SER A 770 -50.34 -11.61 -19.02
C SER A 770 -49.77 -10.21 -18.85
N VAL A 771 -48.67 -9.94 -19.53
CA VAL A 771 -48.13 -8.58 -19.61
C VAL A 771 -49.11 -7.63 -20.28
N ASP A 772 -49.87 -8.07 -21.29
CA ASP A 772 -50.85 -7.22 -21.97
C ASP A 772 -51.95 -6.77 -21.00
N GLU A 773 -52.38 -7.66 -20.09
CA GLU A 773 -53.34 -7.33 -19.03
C GLU A 773 -52.73 -6.39 -17.99
N PHE A 774 -51.49 -6.66 -17.54
CA PHE A 774 -50.81 -5.78 -16.58
C PHE A 774 -50.59 -4.38 -17.17
N MET A 775 -50.30 -4.29 -18.46
CA MET A 775 -50.11 -3.03 -19.17
C MET A 775 -51.39 -2.19 -19.30
N THR A 776 -52.58 -2.73 -18.97
CA THR A 776 -53.82 -1.94 -18.82
C THR A 776 -53.98 -1.33 -17.43
N TYR A 777 -52.99 -1.45 -16.54
CA TYR A 777 -53.01 -0.86 -15.20
C TYR A 777 -53.45 0.61 -15.24
N ASP A 778 -54.53 0.87 -14.51
CA ASP A 778 -55.26 2.14 -14.52
C ASP A 778 -55.16 2.88 -13.19
N GLY A 779 -54.21 2.53 -12.32
CA GLY A 779 -54.01 3.17 -11.02
C GLY A 779 -55.01 2.80 -9.93
N SER A 780 -56.01 1.96 -10.21
CA SER A 780 -57.07 1.62 -9.24
C SER A 780 -56.56 0.82 -8.03
N ILE A 781 -55.46 0.08 -8.18
CA ILE A 781 -54.89 -0.80 -7.15
C ILE A 781 -53.39 -0.53 -7.05
N PRO A 782 -52.97 0.57 -6.40
CA PRO A 782 -51.55 0.83 -6.17
C PRO A 782 -50.94 -0.26 -5.28
N GLY A 783 -49.65 -0.52 -5.46
CA GLY A 783 -48.95 -1.56 -4.72
C GLY A 783 -47.74 -2.12 -5.47
N THR A 784 -47.10 -3.11 -4.86
CA THR A 784 -45.94 -3.81 -5.40
C THR A 784 -46.39 -5.01 -6.19
N TYR A 785 -46.14 -4.98 -7.49
CA TYR A 785 -46.39 -6.10 -8.39
C TYR A 785 -45.12 -6.90 -8.57
N GLU A 786 -45.15 -8.18 -8.24
CA GLU A 786 -44.04 -9.10 -8.48
C GLU A 786 -44.42 -10.15 -9.51
N ILE A 787 -43.44 -10.63 -10.26
CA ILE A 787 -43.66 -11.78 -11.11
C ILE A 787 -43.96 -12.97 -10.21
N GLY A 788 -45.09 -13.64 -10.44
CA GLY A 788 -45.45 -14.83 -9.68
C GLY A 788 -44.36 -15.89 -9.83
N ASP A 789 -43.63 -16.17 -8.75
CA ASP A 789 -42.62 -17.22 -8.73
C ASP A 789 -43.26 -18.58 -9.06
N SER A 790 -42.55 -19.42 -9.80
CA SER A 790 -42.94 -20.82 -9.91
C SER A 790 -42.83 -21.45 -8.53
N THR A 791 -43.96 -21.81 -7.92
CA THR A 791 -44.02 -22.31 -6.53
C THR A 791 -43.60 -23.77 -6.40
N ILE A 792 -42.74 -24.26 -7.31
CA ILE A 792 -42.41 -25.67 -7.42
C ILE A 792 -41.07 -25.96 -6.74
N PRO A 793 -41.07 -26.71 -5.61
CA PRO A 793 -39.86 -27.24 -5.02
C PRO A 793 -39.16 -28.21 -5.97
N TRP A 794 -37.83 -28.10 -6.07
CA TRP A 794 -37.00 -29.02 -6.83
C TRP A 794 -35.75 -29.46 -6.06
N THR A 795 -35.24 -30.64 -6.41
CA THR A 795 -33.96 -31.19 -5.90
C THR A 795 -33.08 -31.61 -7.05
N TRP A 796 -31.77 -31.38 -6.91
CA TRP A 796 -30.75 -31.73 -7.90
C TRP A 796 -29.78 -32.78 -7.35
N ASP A 797 -29.68 -33.92 -8.04
CA ASP A 797 -28.70 -34.96 -7.76
C ASP A 797 -27.50 -34.80 -8.72
N THR A 798 -26.34 -34.48 -8.15
CA THR A 798 -25.10 -34.22 -8.88
C THR A 798 -24.46 -35.47 -9.45
N GLU A 799 -24.71 -36.66 -8.88
CA GLU A 799 -24.14 -37.93 -9.30
C GLU A 799 -24.92 -38.49 -10.47
N THR A 800 -26.25 -38.56 -10.33
CA THR A 800 -27.14 -39.10 -11.36
C THR A 800 -27.55 -38.08 -12.41
N LYS A 801 -27.19 -36.80 -12.22
CA LYS A 801 -27.59 -35.67 -13.08
C LYS A 801 -29.12 -35.52 -13.21
N THR A 802 -29.84 -35.81 -12.13
CA THR A 802 -31.30 -35.84 -12.09
C THR A 802 -31.88 -34.59 -11.42
N LEU A 803 -32.79 -33.91 -12.11
CA LEU A 803 -33.61 -32.83 -11.57
C LEU A 803 -35.02 -33.35 -11.22
N THR A 804 -35.40 -33.26 -9.95
CA THR A 804 -36.69 -33.77 -9.45
C THR A 804 -37.58 -32.64 -8.98
N PHE A 805 -38.84 -32.59 -9.44
CA PHE A 805 -39.85 -31.60 -9.01
C PHE A 805 -40.94 -32.24 -8.14
N LYS A 806 -41.46 -31.48 -7.17
CA LYS A 806 -42.45 -31.91 -6.16
C LYS A 806 -43.64 -30.95 -6.04
N GLY A 807 -44.67 -31.14 -6.87
CA GLY A 807 -45.95 -30.40 -6.74
C GLY A 807 -45.83 -28.88 -6.97
N GLY A 808 -46.96 -28.21 -7.21
CA GLY A 808 -47.00 -26.75 -7.40
C GLY A 808 -47.32 -26.31 -8.84
N THR A 809 -46.99 -25.05 -9.18
CA THR A 809 -47.34 -24.42 -10.47
C THR A 809 -46.13 -23.81 -11.15
N PHE A 810 -45.91 -24.15 -12.43
CA PHE A 810 -44.94 -23.43 -13.27
C PHE A 810 -45.60 -22.15 -13.75
N ALA A 811 -44.96 -21.01 -13.48
CA ALA A 811 -45.45 -19.70 -13.89
C ALA A 811 -45.42 -19.53 -15.42
N ASN A 812 -46.21 -18.59 -15.95
CA ASN A 812 -46.20 -18.24 -17.37
C ASN A 812 -44.80 -17.84 -17.84
N GLY A 813 -44.29 -18.54 -18.86
CA GLY A 813 -42.96 -18.28 -19.43
C GLY A 813 -41.78 -18.78 -18.58
N ALA A 814 -42.00 -19.75 -17.68
CA ALA A 814 -40.92 -20.39 -16.95
C ALA A 814 -39.94 -21.12 -17.89
N HIS A 815 -38.65 -21.13 -17.55
CA HIS A 815 -37.58 -21.79 -18.33
C HIS A 815 -36.58 -22.49 -17.40
N LEU A 816 -36.13 -23.70 -17.76
CA LEU A 816 -35.19 -24.50 -16.95
C LEU A 816 -33.72 -24.34 -17.33
N PHE A 817 -33.40 -23.55 -18.37
CA PHE A 817 -32.00 -23.38 -18.84
C PHE A 817 -31.09 -22.71 -17.80
N ASN A 818 -31.63 -21.79 -16.99
CA ASN A 818 -30.91 -21.11 -15.91
C ASN A 818 -31.77 -21.13 -14.64
N LEU A 819 -31.59 -22.15 -13.81
CA LEU A 819 -32.25 -22.24 -12.52
C LEU A 819 -31.50 -21.44 -11.45
N GLU A 820 -32.21 -21.07 -10.39
CA GLU A 820 -31.63 -20.42 -9.22
C GLU A 820 -30.47 -21.25 -8.63
N ASN A 821 -29.56 -20.59 -7.88
CA ASN A 821 -28.32 -21.18 -7.35
C ASN A 821 -27.29 -21.63 -8.40
N GLY A 822 -27.42 -21.17 -9.65
CA GLY A 822 -26.40 -21.37 -10.68
C GLY A 822 -26.40 -22.76 -11.33
N LEU A 823 -27.50 -23.51 -11.21
CA LEU A 823 -27.68 -24.75 -11.96
C LEU A 823 -27.99 -24.42 -13.43
N ASN A 824 -27.00 -24.64 -14.30
CA ASN A 824 -27.14 -24.56 -15.74
C ASN A 824 -27.86 -25.83 -16.26
N GLY A 825 -28.94 -25.63 -17.03
CA GLY A 825 -29.77 -26.69 -17.60
C GLY A 825 -29.03 -27.66 -18.54
N GLU A 826 -27.89 -27.27 -19.10
CA GLU A 826 -27.02 -28.18 -19.85
C GLU A 826 -26.47 -29.32 -18.99
N LYS A 827 -26.50 -29.22 -17.66
CA LYS A 827 -26.04 -30.31 -16.78
C LYS A 827 -27.07 -31.41 -16.57
N ILE A 828 -28.34 -31.17 -16.91
CA ILE A 828 -29.46 -32.05 -16.60
C ILE A 828 -29.50 -33.19 -17.61
N GLU A 829 -29.45 -34.44 -17.14
CA GLU A 829 -29.63 -35.64 -17.98
C GLU A 829 -31.00 -36.29 -17.79
N LYS A 830 -31.66 -36.05 -16.65
CA LYS A 830 -32.94 -36.68 -16.31
C LYS A 830 -33.83 -35.70 -15.56
N ILE A 831 -35.12 -35.66 -15.91
CA ILE A 831 -36.16 -34.91 -15.15
C ILE A 831 -37.15 -35.91 -14.55
N VAL A 832 -37.55 -35.70 -13.30
CA VAL A 832 -38.53 -36.55 -12.59
C VAL A 832 -39.64 -35.71 -11.96
N PHE A 833 -40.89 -36.06 -12.22
CA PHE A 833 -42.05 -35.49 -11.53
C PHE A 833 -42.60 -36.46 -10.49
N THR A 834 -42.66 -36.02 -9.23
CA THR A 834 -43.11 -36.88 -8.11
C THR A 834 -44.57 -36.63 -7.72
N GLU A 835 -45.12 -35.47 -8.01
CA GLU A 835 -46.52 -35.07 -7.74
C GLU A 835 -47.10 -34.30 -8.93
N LYS A 836 -48.41 -34.04 -8.93
CA LYS A 836 -49.06 -33.24 -9.97
C LYS A 836 -48.57 -31.80 -9.97
N ILE A 837 -48.24 -31.27 -11.14
CA ILE A 837 -47.74 -29.91 -11.35
C ILE A 837 -48.63 -29.19 -12.36
N LYS A 838 -49.13 -28.01 -12.02
CA LYS A 838 -49.93 -27.19 -12.93
C LYS A 838 -49.05 -26.37 -13.86
N LEU A 839 -49.35 -26.39 -15.16
CA LEU A 839 -48.75 -25.46 -16.12
C LEU A 839 -49.67 -24.26 -16.35
N SER A 840 -49.07 -23.06 -16.38
CA SER A 840 -49.77 -21.84 -16.75
C SER A 840 -50.01 -21.77 -18.27
N PRO A 841 -50.91 -20.91 -18.78
CA PRO A 841 -51.26 -20.84 -20.20
C PRO A 841 -50.08 -20.78 -21.19
N ASN A 842 -49.00 -20.10 -20.83
CA ASN A 842 -47.78 -20.05 -21.62
C ASN A 842 -46.71 -20.99 -21.05
N ALA A 843 -46.59 -22.18 -21.64
CA ALA A 843 -45.54 -23.16 -21.33
C ALA A 843 -44.36 -23.10 -22.31
N SER A 844 -44.30 -22.08 -23.17
CA SER A 844 -43.30 -22.02 -24.24
C SER A 844 -41.87 -22.13 -23.71
N ALA A 845 -41.05 -22.92 -24.41
CA ALA A 845 -39.64 -23.15 -24.11
C ALA A 845 -39.30 -23.61 -22.67
N LEU A 846 -40.25 -24.15 -21.89
CA LEU A 846 -40.00 -24.60 -20.51
C LEU A 846 -38.83 -25.59 -20.41
N PHE A 847 -38.78 -26.60 -21.29
CA PHE A 847 -37.73 -27.62 -21.36
C PHE A 847 -36.75 -27.37 -22.52
N SER A 848 -36.62 -26.13 -22.99
CA SER A 848 -35.74 -25.81 -24.12
C SER A 848 -34.26 -25.77 -23.73
N SER A 849 -33.40 -26.16 -24.68
CA SER A 849 -31.94 -26.06 -24.59
C SER A 849 -31.31 -26.91 -23.47
N LEU A 850 -32.01 -27.95 -23.01
CA LEU A 850 -31.48 -28.95 -22.09
C LEU A 850 -30.71 -30.00 -22.88
N ARG A 851 -29.57 -29.62 -23.46
CA ARG A 851 -28.86 -30.40 -24.49
C ARG A 851 -28.50 -31.83 -24.08
N ASN A 852 -28.24 -32.06 -22.79
CA ASN A 852 -27.88 -33.37 -22.25
C ASN A 852 -29.06 -34.16 -21.70
N LEU A 853 -30.29 -33.62 -21.75
CA LEU A 853 -31.48 -34.30 -21.26
C LEU A 853 -31.74 -35.56 -22.07
N LYS A 854 -31.75 -36.72 -21.43
CA LYS A 854 -31.97 -38.04 -22.04
C LYS A 854 -33.40 -38.55 -21.84
N THR A 855 -34.02 -38.24 -20.69
CA THR A 855 -35.35 -38.77 -20.35
C THR A 855 -36.12 -37.88 -19.37
N ILE A 856 -37.45 -37.97 -19.43
CA ILE A 856 -38.39 -37.32 -18.52
C ILE A 856 -39.33 -38.38 -17.94
N GLU A 857 -39.23 -38.64 -16.64
CA GLU A 857 -40.09 -39.59 -15.95
C GLU A 857 -41.33 -38.91 -15.37
N ASN A 858 -42.47 -39.58 -15.55
CA ASN A 858 -43.80 -39.13 -15.08
C ASN A 858 -44.27 -37.80 -15.69
N ALA A 859 -44.00 -37.57 -16.98
CA ALA A 859 -44.45 -36.36 -17.69
C ALA A 859 -45.99 -36.16 -17.64
N ASN A 860 -46.76 -37.24 -17.48
CA ASN A 860 -48.21 -37.23 -17.28
C ASN A 860 -48.67 -36.55 -15.98
N LYS A 861 -47.76 -36.22 -15.05
CA LYS A 861 -48.07 -35.43 -13.86
C LYS A 861 -48.13 -33.92 -14.13
N LEU A 862 -47.72 -33.47 -15.32
CA LEU A 862 -47.91 -32.10 -15.75
C LEU A 862 -49.37 -31.92 -16.20
N ASP A 863 -50.10 -31.08 -15.48
CA ASP A 863 -51.45 -30.66 -15.82
C ASP A 863 -51.37 -29.52 -16.85
N THR A 864 -51.73 -29.86 -18.09
CA THR A 864 -51.68 -28.99 -19.25
C THR A 864 -53.05 -28.38 -19.62
N SER A 865 -54.10 -28.59 -18.81
CA SER A 865 -55.49 -28.24 -19.19
C SER A 865 -55.71 -26.75 -19.46
N GLU A 866 -54.82 -25.88 -18.97
CA GLU A 866 -54.87 -24.43 -19.16
C GLU A 866 -53.89 -23.92 -20.22
N VAL A 867 -53.02 -24.78 -20.77
CA VAL A 867 -51.95 -24.39 -21.69
C VAL A 867 -52.52 -23.99 -23.05
N THR A 868 -52.18 -22.80 -23.50
CA THR A 868 -52.53 -22.26 -24.83
C THR A 868 -51.32 -22.15 -25.76
N ASP A 869 -50.09 -22.06 -25.23
CA ASP A 869 -48.83 -21.98 -25.98
C ASP A 869 -47.83 -23.04 -25.54
N MET A 870 -47.50 -23.97 -26.44
CA MET A 870 -46.47 -25.01 -26.27
C MET A 870 -45.28 -24.82 -27.23
N SER A 871 -45.12 -23.62 -27.80
CA SER A 871 -44.07 -23.36 -28.77
C SER A 871 -42.68 -23.58 -28.15
N LYS A 872 -41.79 -24.21 -28.92
CA LYS A 872 -40.40 -24.50 -28.53
C LYS A 872 -40.23 -25.30 -27.24
N LEU A 873 -41.29 -25.95 -26.72
CA LEU A 873 -41.29 -26.57 -25.38
C LEU A 873 -40.07 -27.47 -25.12
N PHE A 874 -39.65 -28.25 -26.11
CA PHE A 874 -38.52 -29.18 -26.07
C PHE A 874 -37.43 -28.86 -27.12
N SER A 875 -37.36 -27.62 -27.63
CA SER A 875 -36.39 -27.30 -28.69
C SER A 875 -34.94 -27.39 -28.20
N PHE A 876 -34.01 -27.79 -29.06
CA PHE A 876 -32.57 -27.92 -28.77
C PHE A 876 -32.20 -28.94 -27.67
N ASN A 877 -32.99 -30.00 -27.52
CA ASN A 877 -32.66 -31.11 -26.62
C ASN A 877 -31.91 -32.20 -27.38
N ASP A 878 -30.59 -31.99 -27.54
CA ASP A 878 -29.74 -32.80 -28.42
C ASP A 878 -29.72 -34.30 -28.04
N SER A 879 -29.85 -34.64 -26.76
CA SER A 879 -29.71 -36.01 -26.22
C SER A 879 -31.02 -36.73 -25.91
N LEU A 880 -32.18 -36.09 -26.08
CA LEU A 880 -33.47 -36.68 -25.69
C LEU A 880 -33.83 -37.77 -26.70
N GLU A 881 -33.91 -39.03 -26.27
CA GLU A 881 -34.13 -40.16 -27.17
C GLU A 881 -35.61 -40.54 -27.30
N GLU A 882 -36.35 -40.54 -26.20
CA GLU A 882 -37.76 -40.95 -26.17
C GLU A 882 -38.54 -40.12 -25.15
N VAL A 883 -39.81 -39.83 -25.44
CA VAL A 883 -40.72 -39.19 -24.49
C VAL A 883 -42.17 -39.61 -24.72
N ASP A 884 -42.85 -40.03 -23.65
CA ASP A 884 -44.28 -40.30 -23.65
C ASP A 884 -45.03 -39.10 -23.07
N LEU A 885 -45.83 -38.43 -23.89
CA LEU A 885 -46.63 -37.25 -23.55
C LEU A 885 -48.13 -37.51 -23.69
N ASN A 886 -48.53 -38.78 -23.79
CA ASN A 886 -49.93 -39.14 -23.73
C ASN A 886 -50.47 -38.86 -22.31
N GLY A 887 -51.74 -38.45 -22.25
CA GLY A 887 -52.39 -37.97 -21.04
C GLY A 887 -52.30 -36.47 -20.79
N TRP A 888 -51.59 -35.70 -21.63
CA TRP A 888 -51.70 -34.24 -21.65
C TRP A 888 -53.03 -33.81 -22.27
N ASP A 889 -53.72 -32.87 -21.60
CA ASP A 889 -54.87 -32.17 -22.17
C ASP A 889 -54.36 -31.01 -23.04
N THR A 890 -54.48 -31.14 -24.36
CA THR A 890 -54.07 -30.11 -25.33
C THR A 890 -55.25 -29.34 -25.92
N SER A 891 -56.46 -29.50 -25.37
CA SER A 891 -57.69 -28.96 -25.95
C SER A 891 -57.71 -27.44 -26.06
N LYS A 892 -56.95 -26.72 -25.23
CA LYS A 892 -56.82 -25.26 -25.27
C LYS A 892 -55.60 -24.77 -26.06
N VAL A 893 -54.72 -25.65 -26.53
CA VAL A 893 -53.48 -25.26 -27.20
C VAL A 893 -53.78 -24.65 -28.56
N THR A 894 -53.21 -23.48 -28.80
CA THR A 894 -53.34 -22.72 -30.06
C THR A 894 -52.06 -22.72 -30.89
N THR A 895 -50.90 -22.96 -30.29
CA THR A 895 -49.62 -23.01 -30.99
C THR A 895 -48.68 -24.08 -30.43
N MET A 896 -48.08 -24.84 -31.34
CA MET A 896 -47.06 -25.87 -31.09
C MET A 896 -45.81 -25.64 -31.95
N ALA A 897 -45.63 -24.41 -32.45
CA ALA A 897 -44.54 -24.05 -33.35
C ALA A 897 -43.17 -24.43 -32.77
N SER A 898 -42.36 -25.14 -33.55
CA SER A 898 -40.99 -25.53 -33.20
C SER A 898 -40.85 -26.36 -31.91
N MET A 899 -41.91 -27.03 -31.44
CA MET A 899 -41.91 -27.72 -30.14
C MET A 899 -40.72 -28.67 -29.93
N PHE A 900 -40.34 -29.47 -30.94
CA PHE A 900 -39.20 -30.41 -30.93
C PHE A 900 -38.11 -30.01 -31.93
N TYR A 901 -37.98 -28.72 -32.22
CA TYR A 901 -37.00 -28.21 -33.16
C TYR A 901 -35.57 -28.56 -32.72
N LEU A 902 -34.78 -29.15 -33.62
CA LEU A 902 -33.39 -29.57 -33.39
C LEU A 902 -33.19 -30.48 -32.16
N THR A 903 -34.13 -31.40 -31.92
CA THR A 903 -34.01 -32.46 -30.90
C THR A 903 -33.35 -33.69 -31.53
N TYR A 904 -32.04 -33.61 -31.83
CA TYR A 904 -31.39 -34.51 -32.80
C TYR A 904 -31.49 -36.01 -32.49
N SER A 905 -31.54 -36.42 -31.22
CA SER A 905 -31.52 -37.84 -30.84
C SER A 905 -32.90 -38.49 -30.69
N LEU A 906 -34.00 -37.74 -30.86
CA LEU A 906 -35.35 -38.25 -30.60
C LEU A 906 -35.72 -39.36 -31.60
N LYS A 907 -35.90 -40.58 -31.11
CA LYS A 907 -36.27 -41.78 -31.88
C LYS A 907 -37.77 -42.00 -31.90
N SER A 908 -38.43 -41.72 -30.77
CA SER A 908 -39.86 -41.98 -30.58
C SER A 908 -40.50 -40.92 -29.67
N VAL A 909 -41.74 -40.55 -29.98
CA VAL A 909 -42.55 -39.63 -29.19
C VAL A 909 -44.01 -40.06 -29.23
N ARG A 910 -44.65 -40.19 -28.06
CA ARG A 910 -46.05 -40.62 -27.97
C ARG A 910 -46.95 -39.43 -27.69
N ILE A 911 -47.69 -39.03 -28.74
CA ILE A 911 -48.53 -37.82 -28.82
C ILE A 911 -49.84 -38.08 -29.56
N ASN A 912 -50.18 -39.36 -29.73
CA ASN A 912 -51.32 -39.77 -30.53
C ASN A 912 -52.65 -39.55 -29.83
N GLN A 913 -52.67 -39.18 -28.53
CA GLN A 913 -53.90 -38.85 -27.79
C GLN A 913 -54.22 -37.34 -27.75
N TRP A 914 -53.43 -36.49 -28.40
CA TRP A 914 -53.61 -35.04 -28.34
C TRP A 914 -54.83 -34.57 -29.13
N ASN A 915 -55.58 -33.63 -28.54
CA ASN A 915 -56.58 -32.85 -29.24
C ASN A 915 -55.93 -31.59 -29.84
N THR A 916 -55.87 -31.51 -31.16
CA THR A 916 -55.24 -30.38 -31.88
C THR A 916 -56.24 -29.45 -32.58
N SER A 917 -57.55 -29.60 -32.33
CA SER A 917 -58.62 -28.89 -33.06
C SER A 917 -58.61 -27.36 -32.89
N ASN A 918 -57.81 -26.83 -31.95
CA ASN A 918 -57.65 -25.40 -31.70
C ASN A 918 -56.28 -24.85 -32.14
N VAL A 919 -55.38 -25.70 -32.61
CA VAL A 919 -54.03 -25.29 -32.99
C VAL A 919 -54.06 -24.60 -34.36
N THR A 920 -53.45 -23.42 -34.43
CA THR A 920 -53.30 -22.63 -35.66
C THR A 920 -51.88 -22.64 -36.22
N LYS A 921 -50.86 -22.92 -35.39
CA LYS A 921 -49.43 -22.89 -35.78
C LYS A 921 -48.69 -24.15 -35.36
N MET A 922 -48.11 -24.87 -36.33
CA MET A 922 -47.29 -26.09 -36.12
C MET A 922 -45.99 -26.08 -36.95
N ASN A 923 -45.56 -24.91 -37.43
CA ASN A 923 -44.36 -24.79 -38.26
C ASN A 923 -43.11 -25.32 -37.54
N ALA A 924 -42.24 -26.00 -38.29
CA ALA A 924 -40.95 -26.52 -37.83
C ALA A 924 -40.99 -27.43 -36.58
N MET A 925 -42.15 -28.02 -36.24
CA MET A 925 -42.34 -28.76 -35.00
C MET A 925 -41.32 -29.89 -34.81
N PHE A 926 -41.06 -30.70 -35.84
CA PHE A 926 -40.08 -31.79 -35.85
C PHE A 926 -38.94 -31.53 -36.84
N LEU A 927 -38.63 -30.27 -37.13
CA LEU A 927 -37.52 -29.94 -38.02
C LEU A 927 -36.17 -30.14 -37.30
N GLY A 928 -35.19 -30.71 -38.01
CA GLY A 928 -33.82 -30.88 -37.51
C GLY A 928 -33.44 -32.32 -37.14
N HIS A 929 -34.38 -33.25 -37.16
CA HIS A 929 -34.13 -34.68 -36.91
C HIS A 929 -33.53 -35.29 -38.18
N LYS A 930 -32.20 -35.39 -38.26
CA LYS A 930 -31.52 -35.82 -39.49
C LYS A 930 -31.56 -37.33 -39.72
N SER A 931 -31.69 -38.15 -38.68
CA SER A 931 -31.57 -39.61 -38.80
C SER A 931 -32.31 -40.47 -37.75
N SER A 932 -32.87 -39.85 -36.70
CA SER A 932 -33.40 -40.51 -35.50
C SER A 932 -34.90 -40.80 -35.57
N LEU A 933 -35.74 -39.77 -35.72
CA LEU A 933 -37.20 -39.91 -35.71
C LEU A 933 -37.71 -40.46 -37.05
N ARG A 934 -38.23 -41.69 -37.05
CA ARG A 934 -38.64 -42.41 -38.27
C ARG A 934 -40.14 -42.69 -38.38
N ALA A 935 -40.84 -42.67 -37.26
CA ALA A 935 -42.27 -42.92 -37.21
C ALA A 935 -42.97 -41.83 -36.40
N LEU A 936 -44.16 -41.42 -36.84
CA LEU A 936 -45.05 -40.53 -36.09
C LEU A 936 -46.47 -41.09 -36.12
N ASP A 937 -47.11 -41.14 -34.97
CA ASP A 937 -48.52 -41.49 -34.85
C ASP A 937 -49.33 -40.24 -34.54
N LEU A 938 -50.10 -39.78 -35.53
CA LEU A 938 -50.96 -38.60 -35.50
C LEU A 938 -52.44 -39.00 -35.67
N SER A 939 -52.81 -40.23 -35.32
CA SER A 939 -54.15 -40.78 -35.62
C SER A 939 -55.32 -39.98 -35.07
N ASN A 940 -55.16 -39.23 -33.97
CA ASN A 940 -56.23 -38.43 -33.37
C ASN A 940 -56.10 -36.92 -33.67
N TRP A 941 -55.16 -36.53 -34.52
CA TRP A 941 -54.91 -35.11 -34.79
C TRP A 941 -55.97 -34.53 -35.73
N ASP A 942 -56.50 -33.37 -35.36
CA ASP A 942 -57.33 -32.50 -36.19
C ASP A 942 -56.50 -31.28 -36.59
N THR A 943 -56.26 -31.11 -37.89
CA THR A 943 -55.46 -29.99 -38.43
C THR A 943 -56.31 -28.98 -39.18
N SER A 944 -57.64 -29.01 -39.04
CA SER A 944 -58.58 -28.16 -39.78
C SER A 944 -58.34 -26.65 -39.58
N LYS A 945 -57.83 -26.23 -38.41
CA LYS A 945 -57.55 -24.83 -38.08
C LYS A 945 -56.09 -24.40 -38.28
N VAL A 946 -55.20 -25.30 -38.71
CA VAL A 946 -53.77 -24.99 -38.84
C VAL A 946 -53.54 -24.13 -40.08
N GLU A 947 -53.03 -22.91 -39.86
CA GLU A 947 -52.71 -21.94 -40.91
C GLU A 947 -51.30 -22.18 -41.50
N TYR A 948 -50.36 -22.62 -40.65
CA TYR A 948 -48.94 -22.77 -40.99
C TYR A 948 -48.39 -24.12 -40.52
N MET A 949 -48.10 -25.01 -41.49
CA MET A 949 -47.47 -26.33 -41.29
C MET A 949 -46.08 -26.40 -41.93
N THR A 950 -45.48 -25.24 -42.24
CA THR A 950 -44.18 -25.13 -42.91
C THR A 950 -43.09 -25.94 -42.23
N GLN A 951 -42.47 -26.87 -42.96
CA GLN A 951 -41.37 -27.71 -42.48
C GLN A 951 -41.68 -28.49 -41.17
N MET A 952 -42.94 -28.84 -40.93
CA MET A 952 -43.33 -29.55 -39.70
C MET A 952 -42.62 -30.91 -39.55
N PHE A 953 -42.52 -31.69 -40.63
CA PHE A 953 -42.04 -33.07 -40.60
C PHE A 953 -40.53 -33.20 -40.78
N PRO A 954 -39.90 -34.24 -40.21
CA PRO A 954 -38.49 -34.52 -40.42
C PRO A 954 -38.25 -35.18 -41.79
N SER A 955 -37.07 -34.97 -42.37
CA SER A 955 -36.76 -35.44 -43.74
C SER A 955 -36.58 -36.95 -43.85
N ASN A 956 -36.40 -37.66 -42.74
CA ASN A 956 -36.11 -39.09 -42.67
C ASN A 956 -37.33 -39.95 -42.26
N LEU A 957 -38.53 -39.36 -42.16
CA LEU A 957 -39.74 -40.07 -41.79
C LEU A 957 -40.04 -41.23 -42.76
N SER A 958 -40.27 -42.43 -42.24
CA SER A 958 -40.55 -43.64 -43.02
C SER A 958 -41.90 -44.28 -42.69
N SER A 959 -42.54 -43.85 -41.59
CA SER A 959 -43.85 -44.32 -41.16
C SER A 959 -44.65 -43.15 -40.60
N LEU A 960 -45.93 -43.05 -40.96
CA LEU A 960 -46.84 -42.01 -40.51
C LEU A 960 -48.25 -42.59 -40.33
N THR A 961 -48.78 -42.59 -39.12
CA THR A 961 -50.17 -42.99 -38.85
C THR A 961 -51.06 -41.76 -38.84
N LEU A 962 -52.11 -41.77 -39.68
CA LEU A 962 -53.02 -40.64 -39.88
C LEU A 962 -54.46 -41.05 -39.60
N GLY A 963 -55.26 -40.09 -39.11
CA GLY A 963 -56.69 -40.29 -38.85
C GLY A 963 -57.61 -39.43 -39.71
N GLU A 964 -58.91 -39.64 -39.52
CA GLU A 964 -59.97 -39.08 -40.36
C GLU A 964 -60.02 -37.54 -40.36
N ASN A 965 -59.53 -36.88 -39.32
CA ASN A 965 -59.52 -35.42 -39.17
C ASN A 965 -58.18 -34.76 -39.59
N PHE A 966 -57.18 -35.56 -39.98
CA PHE A 966 -55.87 -35.03 -40.37
C PHE A 966 -55.87 -34.59 -41.84
N ARG A 967 -55.39 -33.38 -42.12
CA ARG A 967 -55.09 -32.86 -43.47
C ARG A 967 -53.71 -32.23 -43.49
N PHE A 968 -52.98 -32.40 -44.59
CA PHE A 968 -51.76 -31.62 -44.80
C PHE A 968 -52.13 -30.17 -45.13
N GLN A 969 -51.63 -29.23 -44.34
CA GLN A 969 -51.93 -27.80 -44.49
C GLN A 969 -50.82 -27.04 -45.22
N LYS A 970 -51.05 -25.76 -45.50
CA LYS A 970 -50.13 -24.91 -46.27
C LYS A 970 -48.70 -24.97 -45.72
N GLY A 971 -47.75 -25.24 -46.63
CA GLY A 971 -46.32 -25.30 -46.35
C GLY A 971 -45.82 -26.65 -45.83
N ALA A 972 -46.73 -27.60 -45.55
CA ALA A 972 -46.34 -28.96 -45.19
C ALA A 972 -45.49 -29.60 -46.30
N SER A 973 -44.47 -30.35 -45.90
CA SER A 973 -43.60 -31.06 -46.82
C SER A 973 -43.16 -32.38 -46.21
N LEU A 974 -43.10 -33.42 -47.04
CA LEU A 974 -42.55 -34.73 -46.73
C LEU A 974 -41.45 -35.06 -47.73
N ARG A 975 -40.64 -36.08 -47.43
CA ARG A 975 -39.69 -36.62 -48.43
C ARG A 975 -40.43 -37.26 -49.60
N SER A 976 -39.85 -37.14 -50.79
CA SER A 976 -40.32 -37.87 -51.96
C SER A 976 -40.16 -39.38 -51.73
N ALA A 977 -41.28 -40.11 -51.76
CA ALA A 977 -41.35 -41.56 -51.58
C ALA A 977 -42.73 -42.07 -52.05
N THR A 978 -42.82 -43.38 -52.29
CA THR A 978 -44.08 -44.11 -52.40
C THR A 978 -44.56 -44.46 -51.00
N TRP A 979 -45.80 -44.11 -50.65
CA TRP A 979 -46.38 -44.37 -49.33
C TRP A 979 -47.50 -45.40 -49.44
N VAL A 980 -47.45 -46.45 -48.62
CA VAL A 980 -48.37 -47.58 -48.63
C VAL A 980 -49.09 -47.68 -47.30
N ASN A 981 -50.42 -47.68 -47.32
CA ASN A 981 -51.23 -47.95 -46.14
C ASN A 981 -51.15 -49.44 -45.78
N LYS A 982 -50.71 -49.76 -44.57
CA LYS A 982 -50.51 -51.14 -44.11
C LYS A 982 -51.80 -51.92 -43.89
N GLU A 983 -52.90 -51.22 -43.64
CA GLU A 983 -54.19 -51.84 -43.28
C GLU A 983 -55.10 -52.07 -44.49
N SER A 984 -54.95 -51.27 -45.56
CA SER A 984 -55.81 -51.29 -46.76
C SER A 984 -55.06 -51.56 -48.08
N ASP A 985 -53.73 -51.67 -48.04
CA ASP A 985 -52.85 -51.80 -49.21
C ASP A 985 -52.96 -50.64 -50.23
N VAL A 986 -53.56 -49.51 -49.86
CA VAL A 986 -53.63 -48.32 -50.72
C VAL A 986 -52.24 -47.72 -50.91
N VAL A 987 -51.85 -47.48 -52.16
CA VAL A 987 -50.53 -46.96 -52.56
C VAL A 987 -50.66 -45.54 -53.12
N TYR A 988 -49.87 -44.61 -52.59
CA TYR A 988 -49.64 -43.28 -53.16
C TYR A 988 -48.28 -43.28 -53.86
N ASN A 989 -48.25 -43.06 -55.18
CA ASN A 989 -47.04 -43.24 -55.99
C ASN A 989 -46.09 -42.03 -55.92
N SER A 990 -46.58 -40.88 -55.45
CA SER A 990 -45.77 -39.70 -55.20
C SER A 990 -46.13 -39.05 -53.87
N VAL A 991 -45.20 -38.26 -53.34
CA VAL A 991 -45.46 -37.45 -52.15
C VAL A 991 -46.57 -36.42 -52.41
N ASP A 992 -46.66 -35.86 -53.61
CA ASP A 992 -47.71 -34.88 -53.95
C ASP A 992 -49.10 -35.51 -53.89
N GLU A 993 -49.26 -36.76 -54.35
CA GLU A 993 -50.50 -37.53 -54.21
C GLU A 993 -50.82 -37.82 -52.73
N PHE A 994 -49.83 -38.28 -51.96
CA PHE A 994 -50.02 -38.56 -50.53
C PHE A 994 -50.39 -37.30 -49.73
N MET A 995 -49.81 -36.16 -50.10
CA MET A 995 -50.10 -34.86 -49.48
C MET A 995 -51.52 -34.35 -49.76
N MET A 996 -52.26 -34.95 -50.71
CA MET A 996 -53.70 -34.71 -50.91
C MET A 996 -54.59 -35.51 -49.96
N TYR A 997 -54.01 -36.22 -48.98
CA TYR A 997 -54.74 -37.00 -47.97
C TYR A 997 -55.89 -36.19 -47.35
N ASP A 998 -57.10 -36.74 -47.50
CA ASP A 998 -58.35 -36.11 -47.13
C ASP A 998 -59.07 -36.84 -45.99
N GLY A 999 -58.36 -37.69 -45.24
CA GLY A 999 -58.92 -38.43 -44.10
C GLY A 999 -59.79 -39.64 -44.48
N SER A 1000 -60.03 -39.92 -45.76
CA SER A 1000 -60.93 -41.01 -46.17
C SER A 1000 -60.42 -42.41 -45.85
N ILE A 1001 -59.10 -42.59 -45.67
CA ILE A 1001 -58.46 -43.89 -45.38
C ILE A 1001 -57.53 -43.72 -44.17
N PRO A 1002 -58.04 -43.69 -42.94
CA PRO A 1002 -57.18 -43.67 -41.75
C PRO A 1002 -56.32 -44.94 -41.67
N GLY A 1003 -55.10 -44.83 -41.14
CA GLY A 1003 -54.19 -45.97 -40.99
C GLY A 1003 -52.72 -45.59 -40.99
N THR A 1004 -51.85 -46.59 -40.97
CA THR A 1004 -50.40 -46.47 -40.93
C THR A 1004 -49.83 -46.52 -42.33
N TYR A 1005 -49.19 -45.43 -42.75
CA TYR A 1005 -48.53 -45.32 -44.03
C TYR A 1005 -47.03 -45.54 -43.87
N GLU A 1006 -46.46 -46.46 -44.64
CA GLU A 1006 -45.02 -46.69 -44.68
C GLU A 1006 -44.44 -46.45 -46.07
N ILE A 1007 -43.20 -45.98 -46.11
CA ILE A 1007 -42.47 -45.85 -47.36
C ILE A 1007 -42.12 -47.24 -47.91
N GLN A 1008 -42.26 -47.43 -49.22
CA GLN A 1008 -41.78 -48.61 -49.93
C GLN A 1008 -40.38 -48.40 -50.52
#